data_AF-A2F6P5-F1
#
_entry.id   AF-A2F6P5-F1
#
_cell.length_a   1.000
_cell.length_b   1.000
_cell.length_c   1.000
_cell.angle_alpha   90.00
_cell.angle_beta   90.00
_cell.angle_gamma   90.00
#
_symmetry.space_group_name_H-M   'P 1'
#
loop_
_entity.id
_entity.type
_entity.pdbx_description
1 polymer ?
#
loop_
_entity_poly.entity_id
_entity_poly.type
_entity_poly.pdbx_seq_one_letter_code
_entity_poly.pdbx_strand_id
1 'polypeptide(L)'
;MLNHLTFQGLLCSQIKLKCEPAYEDNGQTLVISSSSDLTDEILLSIVTTKNIQKLAIRISDFTDLTSLSAFNHIQNFDFSQTSITQIPPNCFKGLKNIKNIVLTSSATSIRAYAFASSSIESVTASQIVSIDDHAFYQCSNLATIDLSHAQHIKDFAFTESGLTSATLDSLQELTYAFYKCEKLTTVTLPETIEVNSQLDSTSIKTITLFNIGYKFYIDSLVELTLTGTEIYFGYSLPKLEKVKLTNPDLFSVSITEQMVLHTIELPESNILSACFTLNPKLKTVTNGQSIRSLATDAFASCTSLETIDLSNVDQFETDIFLNCYSLKTIHGFNDVESSQIVLKGAPFKFCWNLKITEISEGKFNFFYDQYIMNNPISNAFAYTGIEDLTIKYYPETGLYFYGCKNLKRVDMSQLTGKTYLPKYMFRDCINLDTVIFPDEVTSIHYFAFENTKLTTLNLKNIKFIGVFGFSNCNVQELTMNYNFKIADSGGFIDECVERPDKMENYDYLEYEKMINYERINDGNDYPNEHMRHYVTPFWNCKMLRKITLGSEVTSFSLKYFPNSTITEIVLDNNNNFVVENGILYDTTKTIIYAYFNTQSTEFTVPDTVETISPFALAYSPYETITVPKHINIINGLFAFCHKLKEVTIQAKINRLGDYTFSHCYNLETINFAEGSSLISIGHECFICCYKLSSLPSMENAISLGNYSFAYCTSLTSINIPKVSLIPSFCFWHSNIAQFTFAPTLSIVKDNAFNSTKIQSFSCPETLVYIGVGAFANCIKLTSFTYNENNKITAILQGVW
;
A
#
# COMPACT_ATOMS: atom_id res chain seq x y z
N MET A 1 62.61 -17.21 -31.42
CA MET A 1 63.76 -17.18 -32.35
C MET A 1 64.97 -17.91 -31.76
N LEU A 2 64.77 -19.14 -31.27
CA LEU A 2 65.77 -20.19 -31.01
C LEU A 2 65.03 -21.52 -31.27
N ASN A 3 65.70 -22.51 -31.86
CA ASN A 3 65.21 -23.82 -32.34
C ASN A 3 64.86 -23.95 -33.83
N HIS A 4 65.57 -23.24 -34.72
CA HIS A 4 65.52 -23.50 -36.17
C HIS A 4 66.88 -23.93 -36.78
N LEU A 5 67.83 -24.35 -35.94
CA LEU A 5 69.22 -24.62 -36.34
C LEU A 5 69.70 -25.99 -35.80
N THR A 6 69.04 -27.08 -36.20
CA THR A 6 69.56 -28.46 -36.06
C THR A 6 68.87 -29.46 -37.01
N PHE A 7 68.43 -29.06 -38.22
CA PHE A 7 67.71 -29.98 -39.13
C PHE A 7 68.18 -29.99 -40.60
N GLN A 8 69.40 -29.53 -40.89
CA GLN A 8 69.97 -29.58 -42.25
C GLN A 8 71.36 -30.26 -42.34
N GLY A 9 71.74 -31.05 -41.33
CA GLY A 9 73.03 -31.78 -41.29
C GLY A 9 72.96 -33.29 -41.56
N LEU A 10 71.77 -33.87 -41.75
CA LEU A 10 71.59 -35.33 -41.79
C LEU A 10 70.91 -35.87 -43.07
N LEU A 11 70.90 -35.07 -44.14
CA LEU A 11 70.74 -35.59 -45.50
C LEU A 11 72.10 -36.12 -46.00
N CYS A 12 72.58 -37.24 -45.44
CA CYS A 12 73.55 -38.16 -46.08
C CYS A 12 73.97 -39.26 -45.10
N SER A 13 73.16 -40.30 -44.96
CA SER A 13 73.58 -41.72 -44.92
C SER A 13 72.47 -42.58 -44.29
N GLN A 14 72.29 -43.77 -44.83
CA GLN A 14 71.19 -44.68 -44.53
C GLN A 14 71.18 -45.13 -43.06
N ILE A 15 70.23 -44.64 -42.27
CA ILE A 15 69.89 -45.22 -40.97
C ILE A 15 68.69 -46.15 -41.19
N LYS A 16 68.91 -47.46 -41.09
CA LYS A 16 67.85 -48.47 -41.06
C LYS A 16 67.28 -48.55 -39.64
N LEU A 17 65.95 -48.60 -39.54
CA LEU A 17 65.23 -49.01 -38.34
C LEU A 17 65.76 -50.37 -37.85
N LYS A 18 65.90 -50.53 -36.53
CA LYS A 18 66.39 -51.77 -35.90
C LYS A 18 65.36 -52.92 -35.99
N CYS A 19 64.08 -52.59 -36.14
CA CYS A 19 62.94 -53.49 -36.38
C CYS A 19 61.83 -52.75 -37.17
N GLU A 20 60.97 -53.47 -37.90
CA GLU A 20 59.81 -52.84 -38.55
C GLU A 20 58.85 -52.29 -37.47
N PRO A 21 58.33 -51.05 -37.61
CA PRO A 21 57.38 -50.51 -36.65
C PRO A 21 56.11 -51.34 -36.65
N ALA A 22 55.50 -51.55 -35.47
CA ALA A 22 54.22 -52.24 -35.38
C ALA A 22 53.09 -51.28 -35.79
N TYR A 23 52.21 -51.76 -36.67
CA TYR A 23 51.04 -51.00 -37.13
C TYR A 23 49.74 -51.73 -36.78
N GLU A 24 48.75 -50.96 -36.36
CA GLU A 24 47.37 -51.41 -36.14
C GLU A 24 46.42 -50.60 -37.04
N ASP A 25 45.13 -50.96 -37.03
CA ASP A 25 44.07 -50.23 -37.74
C ASP A 25 44.38 -50.00 -39.22
N ASN A 26 44.72 -51.07 -39.93
CA ASN A 26 45.09 -51.05 -41.36
C ASN A 26 46.21 -50.05 -41.69
N GLY A 27 47.14 -49.81 -40.76
CA GLY A 27 48.29 -48.92 -40.97
C GLY A 27 48.10 -47.50 -40.45
N GLN A 28 46.95 -47.17 -39.84
CA GLN A 28 46.66 -45.82 -39.32
C GLN A 28 47.13 -45.61 -37.88
N THR A 29 47.42 -46.68 -37.15
CA THR A 29 47.94 -46.63 -35.78
C THR A 29 49.39 -47.08 -35.77
N LEU A 30 50.29 -46.23 -35.26
CA LEU A 30 51.68 -46.58 -34.99
C LEU A 30 51.80 -46.99 -33.52
N VAL A 31 52.27 -48.22 -33.28
CA VAL A 31 52.51 -48.77 -31.93
C VAL A 31 54.00 -48.75 -31.64
N ILE A 32 54.39 -48.07 -30.56
CA ILE A 32 55.75 -48.09 -30.01
C ILE A 32 55.77 -49.08 -28.86
N SER A 33 56.44 -50.23 -29.04
CA SER A 33 56.51 -51.31 -28.05
C SER A 33 57.91 -51.51 -27.45
N SER A 34 58.93 -50.78 -27.91
CA SER A 34 60.28 -50.84 -27.35
C SER A 34 60.98 -49.47 -27.36
N SER A 35 61.80 -49.21 -26.35
CA SER A 35 62.63 -48.00 -26.26
C SER A 35 63.66 -47.87 -27.39
N SER A 36 63.98 -48.97 -28.09
CA SER A 36 64.88 -48.94 -29.26
C SER A 36 64.26 -48.38 -30.54
N ASP A 37 62.95 -48.14 -30.58
CA ASP A 37 62.21 -47.58 -31.72
C ASP A 37 62.16 -46.04 -31.71
N LEU A 38 62.68 -45.40 -30.65
CA LEU A 38 62.61 -43.97 -30.36
C LEU A 38 63.89 -43.21 -30.76
N THR A 39 64.09 -42.96 -32.06
CA THR A 39 64.92 -41.81 -32.48
C THR A 39 64.02 -40.75 -33.12
N ASP A 40 64.06 -39.52 -32.58
CA ASP A 40 63.14 -38.41 -32.94
C ASP A 40 63.06 -38.14 -34.45
N GLU A 41 64.18 -38.29 -35.15
CA GLU A 41 64.30 -38.06 -36.58
C GLU A 41 63.51 -39.08 -37.42
N ILE A 42 63.45 -40.35 -36.98
CA ILE A 42 62.78 -41.43 -37.71
C ILE A 42 61.28 -41.42 -37.45
N LEU A 43 60.86 -41.23 -36.20
CA LEU A 43 59.45 -41.18 -35.80
C LEU A 43 58.67 -40.09 -36.52
N LEU A 44 59.24 -38.88 -36.61
CA LEU A 44 58.61 -37.78 -37.33
C LEU A 44 58.44 -38.10 -38.82
N SER A 45 59.45 -38.74 -39.44
CA SER A 45 59.38 -39.15 -40.85
C SER A 45 58.31 -40.23 -41.10
N ILE A 46 58.17 -41.22 -40.20
CA ILE A 46 57.18 -42.29 -40.32
C ILE A 46 55.77 -41.71 -40.19
N VAL A 47 55.55 -40.91 -39.15
CA VAL A 47 54.24 -40.33 -38.85
C VAL A 47 53.77 -39.41 -39.97
N THR A 48 54.67 -38.62 -40.57
CA THR A 48 54.35 -37.69 -41.67
C THR A 48 54.16 -38.38 -43.01
N THR A 49 54.97 -39.40 -43.36
CA THR A 49 54.90 -40.06 -44.68
C THR A 49 53.79 -41.10 -44.80
N LYS A 50 53.37 -41.73 -43.70
CA LYS A 50 52.37 -42.81 -43.70
C LYS A 50 50.97 -42.39 -43.27
N ASN A 51 50.70 -41.09 -43.11
CA ASN A 51 49.40 -40.56 -42.71
C ASN A 51 48.85 -41.22 -41.42
N ILE A 52 49.74 -41.41 -40.43
CA ILE A 52 49.38 -42.02 -39.14
C ILE A 52 48.40 -41.09 -38.41
N GLN A 53 47.32 -41.66 -37.88
CA GLN A 53 46.27 -40.93 -37.16
C GLN A 53 46.29 -41.20 -35.65
N LYS A 54 46.85 -42.34 -35.22
CA LYS A 54 46.96 -42.71 -33.80
C LYS A 54 48.39 -43.11 -33.45
N LEU A 55 48.88 -42.63 -32.31
CA LEU A 55 50.14 -43.05 -31.71
C LEU A 55 49.86 -43.77 -30.38
N ALA A 56 50.24 -45.04 -30.29
CA ALA A 56 50.10 -45.83 -29.07
C ALA A 56 51.47 -46.19 -28.48
N ILE A 57 51.71 -45.83 -27.22
CA ILE A 57 52.93 -46.22 -26.50
C ILE A 57 52.58 -47.35 -25.54
N ARG A 58 53.17 -48.52 -25.80
CA ARG A 58 52.97 -49.76 -25.03
C ARG A 58 54.27 -50.22 -24.41
N ILE A 59 54.90 -49.30 -23.68
CA ILE A 59 56.16 -49.52 -22.96
C ILE A 59 55.83 -49.33 -21.48
N SER A 60 55.76 -50.43 -20.74
CA SER A 60 55.28 -50.43 -19.35
C SER A 60 56.15 -49.60 -18.42
N ASP A 61 57.45 -49.49 -18.68
CA ASP A 61 58.42 -48.71 -17.90
C ASP A 61 58.65 -47.29 -18.47
N PHE A 62 57.85 -46.85 -19.43
CA PHE A 62 57.92 -45.49 -19.96
C PHE A 62 57.30 -44.49 -18.96
N THR A 63 58.14 -43.63 -18.40
CA THR A 63 57.77 -42.67 -17.34
C THR A 63 57.77 -41.21 -17.80
N ASP A 64 58.56 -40.88 -18.82
CA ASP A 64 58.91 -39.48 -19.13
C ASP A 64 58.33 -39.05 -20.49
N LEU A 65 57.34 -38.16 -20.44
CA LEU A 65 56.84 -37.43 -21.60
C LEU A 65 57.61 -36.11 -21.77
N THR A 66 57.77 -35.68 -23.02
CA THR A 66 58.29 -34.35 -23.38
C THR A 66 57.30 -33.64 -24.30
N SER A 67 57.68 -32.53 -24.93
CA SER A 67 56.81 -31.85 -25.89
C SER A 67 56.62 -32.69 -27.16
N LEU A 68 55.35 -32.95 -27.51
CA LEU A 68 54.96 -33.65 -28.73
C LEU A 68 54.46 -32.68 -29.82
N SER A 69 54.92 -31.43 -29.77
CA SER A 69 54.55 -30.36 -30.73
C SER A 69 54.84 -30.71 -32.20
N ALA A 70 55.82 -31.58 -32.46
CA ALA A 70 56.15 -32.05 -33.81
C ALA A 70 55.08 -33.00 -34.41
N PHE A 71 54.21 -33.58 -33.60
CA PHE A 71 53.22 -34.60 -34.01
C PHE A 71 51.86 -34.00 -34.37
N ASN A 72 51.83 -32.82 -35.01
CA ASN A 72 50.60 -32.07 -35.29
C ASN A 72 49.61 -32.76 -36.25
N HIS A 73 49.99 -33.85 -36.93
CA HIS A 73 49.09 -34.64 -37.78
C HIS A 73 48.35 -35.76 -37.03
N ILE A 74 48.85 -36.17 -35.84
CA ILE A 74 48.26 -37.22 -35.04
C ILE A 74 46.95 -36.73 -34.41
N GLN A 75 45.91 -37.55 -34.49
CA GLN A 75 44.60 -37.28 -33.91
C GLN A 75 44.41 -37.96 -32.55
N ASN A 76 45.00 -39.14 -32.35
CA ASN A 76 44.75 -39.92 -31.14
C ASN A 76 46.07 -40.35 -30.48
N PHE A 77 46.16 -40.20 -29.16
CA PHE A 77 47.31 -40.67 -28.38
C PHE A 77 46.85 -41.68 -27.32
N ASP A 78 47.56 -42.79 -27.21
CA ASP A 78 47.22 -43.88 -26.29
C ASP A 78 48.41 -44.23 -25.41
N PHE A 79 48.34 -43.83 -24.15
CA PHE A 79 49.33 -44.07 -23.10
C PHE A 79 48.81 -45.03 -22.02
N SER A 80 47.73 -45.78 -22.32
CA SER A 80 47.06 -46.67 -21.36
C SER A 80 47.96 -47.76 -20.78
N GLN A 81 49.01 -48.16 -21.49
CA GLN A 81 49.97 -49.20 -21.10
C GLN A 81 51.36 -48.63 -20.73
N THR A 82 51.39 -47.42 -20.18
CA THR A 82 52.62 -46.76 -19.70
C THR A 82 52.60 -46.56 -18.19
N SER A 83 53.73 -46.12 -17.62
CA SER A 83 53.86 -45.74 -16.21
C SER A 83 54.03 -44.23 -16.02
N ILE A 84 53.56 -43.42 -16.97
CA ILE A 84 53.57 -41.96 -16.82
C ILE A 84 52.70 -41.55 -15.63
N THR A 85 53.19 -40.58 -14.86
CA THR A 85 52.48 -40.04 -13.69
C THR A 85 51.86 -38.68 -13.98
N GLN A 86 52.25 -38.03 -15.06
CA GLN A 86 51.81 -36.69 -15.41
C GLN A 86 51.89 -36.41 -16.92
N ILE A 87 51.04 -35.50 -17.40
CA ILE A 87 51.27 -34.81 -18.67
C ILE A 87 52.09 -33.56 -18.39
N PRO A 88 53.32 -33.43 -18.92
CA PRO A 88 54.23 -32.32 -18.60
C PRO A 88 53.77 -30.99 -19.24
N PRO A 89 54.35 -29.86 -18.80
CA PRO A 89 53.98 -28.56 -19.33
C PRO A 89 54.14 -28.47 -20.86
N ASN A 90 53.18 -27.85 -21.55
CA ASN A 90 53.19 -27.62 -22.99
C ASN A 90 53.27 -28.89 -23.88
N CYS A 91 52.96 -30.10 -23.35
CA CYS A 91 53.13 -31.37 -24.05
C CYS A 91 52.41 -31.41 -25.42
N PHE A 92 51.14 -31.02 -25.46
CA PHE A 92 50.25 -31.02 -26.63
C PHE A 92 49.78 -29.61 -27.01
N LYS A 93 50.50 -28.58 -26.57
CA LYS A 93 50.13 -27.18 -26.83
C LYS A 93 50.09 -26.88 -28.33
N GLY A 94 48.99 -26.28 -28.78
CA GLY A 94 48.80 -25.82 -30.16
C GLY A 94 48.54 -26.90 -31.19
N LEU A 95 48.39 -28.18 -30.80
CA LEU A 95 48.12 -29.26 -31.75
C LEU A 95 46.69 -29.14 -32.31
N LYS A 96 46.57 -28.93 -33.62
CA LYS A 96 45.29 -28.61 -34.29
C LYS A 96 44.51 -29.82 -34.82
N ASN A 97 45.13 -31.00 -34.84
CA ASN A 97 44.46 -32.23 -35.27
C ASN A 97 44.21 -33.22 -34.13
N ILE A 98 44.74 -32.99 -32.93
CA ILE A 98 44.50 -33.87 -31.78
C ILE A 98 43.00 -33.88 -31.44
N LYS A 99 42.47 -35.07 -31.14
CA LYS A 99 41.09 -35.33 -30.76
C LYS A 99 40.99 -36.07 -29.45
N ASN A 100 41.69 -37.18 -29.28
CA ASN A 100 41.52 -38.03 -28.10
C ASN A 100 42.86 -38.41 -27.47
N ILE A 101 42.89 -38.47 -26.15
CA ILE A 101 44.02 -39.03 -25.40
C ILE A 101 43.51 -40.05 -24.37
N VAL A 102 44.17 -41.20 -24.29
CA VAL A 102 43.91 -42.21 -23.26
C VAL A 102 45.11 -42.28 -22.32
N LEU A 103 44.90 -42.06 -21.04
CA LEU A 103 45.94 -42.10 -20.01
C LEU A 103 45.91 -43.41 -19.21
N THR A 104 47.07 -43.81 -18.73
CA THR A 104 47.22 -44.87 -17.73
C THR A 104 46.59 -44.45 -16.40
N SER A 105 46.17 -45.42 -15.58
CA SER A 105 45.62 -45.17 -14.25
C SER A 105 46.66 -44.60 -13.26
N SER A 106 47.95 -44.68 -13.56
CA SER A 106 49.01 -44.04 -12.76
C SER A 106 49.15 -42.52 -13.01
N ALA A 107 48.51 -41.98 -14.04
CA ALA A 107 48.57 -40.56 -14.35
C ALA A 107 47.66 -39.78 -13.39
N THR A 108 48.26 -38.91 -12.57
CA THR A 108 47.56 -38.17 -11.52
C THR A 108 47.53 -36.66 -11.74
N SER A 109 48.33 -36.13 -12.68
CA SER A 109 48.40 -34.68 -12.90
C SER A 109 48.51 -34.26 -14.36
N ILE A 110 47.86 -33.14 -14.69
CA ILE A 110 47.97 -32.46 -15.99
C ILE A 110 48.59 -31.09 -15.74
N ARG A 111 49.82 -30.90 -16.22
CA ARG A 111 50.63 -29.72 -15.91
C ARG A 111 50.27 -28.50 -16.75
N ALA A 112 50.82 -27.35 -16.37
CA ALA A 112 50.46 -26.07 -16.92
C ALA A 112 50.60 -26.01 -18.45
N TYR A 113 49.59 -25.47 -19.12
CA TYR A 113 49.52 -25.37 -20.59
C TYR A 113 49.62 -26.70 -21.36
N ALA A 114 49.43 -27.86 -20.72
CA ALA A 114 49.59 -29.18 -21.34
C ALA A 114 48.88 -29.32 -22.70
N PHE A 115 47.64 -28.82 -22.82
CA PHE A 115 46.80 -28.89 -24.02
C PHE A 115 46.43 -27.51 -24.56
N ALA A 116 47.04 -26.42 -24.07
CA ALA A 116 46.61 -25.06 -24.41
C ALA A 116 46.53 -24.82 -25.93
N SER A 117 45.42 -24.22 -26.37
CA SER A 117 45.07 -23.92 -27.76
C SER A 117 45.11 -25.14 -28.70
N SER A 118 44.94 -26.35 -28.18
CA SER A 118 44.81 -27.58 -28.98
C SER A 118 43.35 -27.86 -29.36
N SER A 119 43.16 -28.77 -30.30
CA SER A 119 41.83 -29.18 -30.80
C SER A 119 41.24 -30.38 -30.06
N ILE A 120 41.80 -30.75 -28.90
CA ILE A 120 41.42 -31.92 -28.11
C ILE A 120 39.90 -31.96 -27.86
N GLU A 121 39.30 -33.12 -28.09
CA GLU A 121 37.87 -33.42 -27.92
C GLU A 121 37.62 -34.24 -26.65
N SER A 122 38.49 -35.19 -26.29
CA SER A 122 38.33 -36.00 -25.08
C SER A 122 39.65 -36.40 -24.41
N VAL A 123 39.61 -36.48 -23.08
CA VAL A 123 40.68 -37.03 -22.22
C VAL A 123 40.10 -38.17 -21.41
N THR A 124 40.48 -39.40 -21.75
CA THR A 124 40.12 -40.59 -20.97
C THR A 124 41.17 -40.81 -19.87
N ALA A 125 40.83 -40.41 -18.65
CA ALA A 125 41.65 -40.58 -17.46
C ALA A 125 40.73 -40.73 -16.23
N SER A 126 41.08 -41.61 -15.28
CA SER A 126 40.22 -41.93 -14.14
C SER A 126 40.77 -41.52 -12.77
N GLN A 127 42.02 -41.06 -12.69
CA GLN A 127 42.73 -40.80 -11.43
C GLN A 127 43.40 -39.41 -11.40
N ILE A 128 42.91 -38.45 -12.19
CA ILE A 128 43.45 -37.10 -12.20
C ILE A 128 43.10 -36.38 -10.89
N VAL A 129 44.12 -36.10 -10.10
CA VAL A 129 44.02 -35.41 -8.81
C VAL A 129 44.26 -33.90 -8.98
N SER A 130 45.19 -33.49 -9.85
CA SER A 130 45.54 -32.08 -10.04
C SER A 130 45.60 -31.64 -11.51
N ILE A 131 45.05 -30.47 -11.79
CA ILE A 131 45.09 -29.80 -13.09
C ILE A 131 45.64 -28.39 -12.88
N ASP A 132 46.80 -28.12 -13.47
CA ASP A 132 47.54 -26.87 -13.26
C ASP A 132 47.06 -25.74 -14.20
N ASP A 133 47.62 -24.53 -14.01
CA ASP A 133 47.18 -23.31 -14.68
C ASP A 133 47.15 -23.46 -16.22
N HIS A 134 46.06 -23.01 -16.84
CA HIS A 134 45.89 -23.00 -18.29
C HIS A 134 46.02 -24.37 -18.99
N ALA A 135 45.92 -25.50 -18.27
CA ALA A 135 46.10 -26.83 -18.82
C ALA A 135 45.29 -27.09 -20.12
N PHE A 136 44.05 -26.63 -20.17
CA PHE A 136 43.10 -26.72 -21.29
C PHE A 136 42.64 -25.35 -21.81
N TYR A 137 43.44 -24.30 -21.63
CA TYR A 137 43.15 -22.96 -22.14
C TYR A 137 42.84 -22.99 -23.65
N GLN A 138 41.72 -22.43 -24.09
CA GLN A 138 41.27 -22.40 -25.49
C GLN A 138 41.07 -23.76 -26.17
N CYS A 139 40.77 -24.81 -25.39
CA CYS A 139 40.40 -26.13 -25.92
C CYS A 139 38.89 -26.19 -26.23
N SER A 140 38.43 -25.39 -27.19
CA SER A 140 37.00 -25.16 -27.50
C SER A 140 36.22 -26.40 -27.99
N ASN A 141 36.93 -27.47 -28.36
CA ASN A 141 36.39 -28.77 -28.76
C ASN A 141 36.28 -29.78 -27.61
N LEU A 142 36.90 -29.51 -26.45
CA LEU A 142 36.97 -30.47 -25.34
C LEU A 142 35.57 -30.74 -24.78
N ALA A 143 35.02 -31.91 -25.08
CA ALA A 143 33.69 -32.31 -24.68
C ALA A 143 33.69 -33.09 -23.36
N THR A 144 34.68 -33.97 -23.15
CA THR A 144 34.67 -34.91 -22.01
C THR A 144 36.02 -35.05 -21.33
N ILE A 145 36.02 -34.90 -20.01
CA ILE A 145 37.08 -35.27 -19.07
C ILE A 145 36.41 -35.60 -17.72
N ASP A 146 36.82 -36.69 -17.07
CA ASP A 146 36.32 -37.00 -15.72
C ASP A 146 37.05 -36.13 -14.70
N LEU A 147 36.29 -35.35 -13.93
CA LEU A 147 36.79 -34.43 -12.90
C LEU A 147 36.36 -34.84 -11.49
N SER A 148 35.68 -35.98 -11.33
CA SER A 148 35.10 -36.39 -10.03
C SER A 148 36.15 -36.61 -8.93
N HIS A 149 37.37 -37.01 -9.33
CA HIS A 149 38.51 -37.21 -8.44
C HIS A 149 39.46 -35.99 -8.33
N ALA A 150 39.20 -34.91 -9.07
CA ALA A 150 40.06 -33.74 -9.11
C ALA A 150 39.94 -32.96 -7.79
N GLN A 151 41.02 -32.95 -7.00
CA GLN A 151 41.09 -32.23 -5.73
C GLN A 151 41.53 -30.78 -5.92
N HIS A 152 42.37 -30.53 -6.94
CA HIS A 152 42.96 -29.23 -7.22
C HIS A 152 42.85 -28.89 -8.71
N ILE A 153 42.03 -27.90 -9.04
CA ILE A 153 41.97 -27.32 -10.38
C ILE A 153 42.42 -25.85 -10.25
N LYS A 154 43.53 -25.50 -10.90
CA LYS A 154 44.17 -24.19 -10.80
C LYS A 154 43.53 -23.15 -11.73
N ASP A 155 43.98 -21.90 -11.60
CA ASP A 155 43.36 -20.77 -12.29
C ASP A 155 43.43 -20.92 -13.81
N PHE A 156 42.32 -20.58 -14.47
CA PHE A 156 42.18 -20.58 -15.92
C PHE A 156 42.42 -21.94 -16.59
N ALA A 157 42.42 -23.03 -15.83
CA ALA A 157 42.68 -24.38 -16.34
C ALA A 157 41.81 -24.74 -17.54
N PHE A 158 40.54 -24.33 -17.56
CA PHE A 158 39.55 -24.64 -18.59
C PHE A 158 39.05 -23.41 -19.36
N THR A 159 39.72 -22.26 -19.26
CA THR A 159 39.26 -21.03 -19.91
C THR A 159 39.00 -21.22 -21.40
N GLU A 160 37.82 -20.79 -21.89
CA GLU A 160 37.39 -20.97 -23.28
C GLU A 160 37.38 -22.46 -23.76
N SER A 161 37.19 -23.41 -22.84
CA SER A 161 37.04 -24.83 -23.18
C SER A 161 35.66 -25.20 -23.72
N GLY A 162 35.56 -26.37 -24.35
CA GLY A 162 34.31 -26.91 -24.90
C GLY A 162 33.37 -27.57 -23.90
N LEU A 163 33.72 -27.60 -22.60
CA LEU A 163 33.01 -28.38 -21.60
C LEU A 163 31.57 -27.90 -21.42
N THR A 164 30.65 -28.85 -21.32
CA THR A 164 29.22 -28.57 -21.11
C THR A 164 28.74 -28.83 -19.68
N SER A 165 29.43 -29.71 -18.96
CA SER A 165 29.20 -30.03 -17.55
C SER A 165 30.50 -30.34 -16.82
N ALA A 166 30.54 -30.10 -15.51
CA ALA A 166 31.64 -30.52 -14.64
C ALA A 166 31.10 -31.05 -13.30
N THR A 167 31.51 -32.26 -12.93
CA THR A 167 31.22 -32.88 -11.63
C THR A 167 32.51 -32.88 -10.81
N LEU A 168 32.49 -32.21 -9.65
CA LEU A 168 33.69 -31.84 -8.89
C LEU A 168 33.68 -32.41 -7.46
N ASP A 169 33.24 -33.66 -7.31
CA ASP A 169 32.92 -34.29 -6.01
C ASP A 169 34.05 -34.26 -4.97
N SER A 170 35.31 -34.26 -5.41
CA SER A 170 36.50 -34.27 -4.53
C SER A 170 37.20 -32.91 -4.41
N LEU A 171 36.64 -31.84 -5.00
CA LEU A 171 37.30 -30.53 -5.06
C LEU A 171 37.48 -29.93 -3.66
N GLN A 172 38.68 -29.43 -3.36
CA GLN A 172 39.00 -28.83 -2.07
C GLN A 172 38.82 -27.29 -2.06
N GLU A 173 38.99 -26.65 -3.21
CA GLU A 173 38.87 -25.19 -3.37
C GLU A 173 38.44 -24.85 -4.81
N LEU A 174 37.55 -23.87 -4.94
CA LEU A 174 37.14 -23.33 -6.25
C LEU A 174 37.99 -22.11 -6.63
N THR A 175 38.72 -22.23 -7.74
CA THR A 175 39.56 -21.18 -8.35
C THR A 175 38.88 -20.62 -9.62
N TYR A 176 39.50 -19.69 -10.35
CA TYR A 176 39.00 -19.20 -11.65
C TYR A 176 39.18 -20.22 -12.80
N ALA A 177 39.08 -21.51 -12.50
CA ALA A 177 39.31 -22.62 -13.42
C ALA A 177 38.44 -22.55 -14.68
N PHE A 178 37.19 -22.11 -14.56
CA PHE A 178 36.18 -22.13 -15.62
C PHE A 178 35.87 -20.74 -16.22
N TYR A 179 36.78 -19.77 -16.06
CA TYR A 179 36.59 -18.42 -16.60
C TYR A 179 36.27 -18.44 -18.11
N LYS A 180 35.23 -17.73 -18.56
CA LYS A 180 34.78 -17.71 -19.98
C LYS A 180 34.46 -19.10 -20.57
N CYS A 181 34.02 -20.06 -19.75
CA CYS A 181 33.46 -21.32 -20.25
C CYS A 181 32.02 -21.13 -20.71
N GLU A 182 31.82 -20.52 -21.88
CA GLU A 182 30.48 -20.16 -22.40
C GLU A 182 29.60 -21.38 -22.72
N LYS A 183 30.18 -22.58 -22.87
CA LYS A 183 29.41 -23.82 -23.10
C LYS A 183 29.04 -24.56 -21.81
N LEU A 184 29.63 -24.19 -20.67
CA LEU A 184 29.43 -24.87 -19.39
C LEU A 184 28.08 -24.46 -18.81
N THR A 185 27.14 -25.42 -18.76
CA THR A 185 25.74 -25.19 -18.35
C THR A 185 25.38 -25.77 -17.00
N THR A 186 26.15 -26.76 -16.53
CA THR A 186 25.90 -27.46 -15.27
C THR A 186 27.21 -27.70 -14.52
N VAL A 187 27.24 -27.37 -13.24
CA VAL A 187 28.36 -27.68 -12.34
C VAL A 187 27.80 -28.27 -11.06
N THR A 188 28.35 -29.41 -10.63
CA THR A 188 28.08 -30.02 -9.33
C THR A 188 29.29 -29.81 -8.44
N LEU A 189 29.08 -29.18 -7.28
CA LEU A 189 30.12 -28.90 -6.30
C LEU A 189 29.91 -29.73 -5.01
N PRO A 190 30.97 -30.02 -4.25
CA PRO A 190 30.87 -30.61 -2.93
C PRO A 190 30.16 -29.67 -1.95
N GLU A 191 29.55 -30.24 -0.90
CA GLU A 191 28.82 -29.48 0.13
C GLU A 191 29.70 -28.48 0.91
N THR A 192 31.03 -28.60 0.87
CA THR A 192 31.92 -27.73 1.63
C THR A 192 32.42 -26.51 0.85
N ILE A 193 32.10 -26.39 -0.44
CA ILE A 193 32.66 -25.35 -1.31
C ILE A 193 31.75 -24.11 -1.34
N GLU A 194 32.29 -22.97 -0.91
CA GLU A 194 31.68 -21.65 -1.09
C GLU A 194 31.98 -21.11 -2.49
N VAL A 195 30.94 -20.64 -3.19
CA VAL A 195 31.08 -20.03 -4.51
C VAL A 195 30.99 -18.52 -4.37
N ASN A 196 32.00 -17.81 -4.90
CA ASN A 196 32.00 -16.36 -5.04
C ASN A 196 32.00 -16.01 -6.55
N SER A 197 32.95 -15.19 -7.01
CA SER A 197 33.04 -14.71 -8.39
C SER A 197 33.74 -15.69 -9.36
N GLN A 198 34.14 -16.88 -8.90
CA GLN A 198 34.94 -17.82 -9.69
C GLN A 198 34.18 -18.44 -10.87
N LEU A 199 32.84 -18.44 -10.83
CA LEU A 199 31.98 -18.93 -11.90
C LEU A 199 31.36 -17.81 -12.73
N ASP A 200 31.80 -16.56 -12.52
CA ASP A 200 31.41 -15.43 -13.35
C ASP A 200 31.79 -15.68 -14.82
N SER A 201 30.99 -15.16 -15.75
CA SER A 201 31.21 -15.33 -17.20
C SER A 201 31.12 -16.79 -17.68
N THR A 202 30.31 -17.60 -17.01
CA THR A 202 29.87 -18.94 -17.48
C THR A 202 28.42 -18.88 -17.97
N SER A 203 27.93 -19.95 -18.60
CA SER A 203 26.52 -20.09 -19.01
C SER A 203 25.74 -21.06 -18.11
N ILE A 204 26.11 -21.15 -16.83
CA ILE A 204 25.51 -22.07 -15.88
C ILE A 204 24.05 -21.69 -15.65
N LYS A 205 23.15 -22.63 -15.93
CA LYS A 205 21.69 -22.44 -15.73
C LYS A 205 21.20 -23.04 -14.44
N THR A 206 21.87 -24.08 -13.95
CA THR A 206 21.51 -24.86 -12.78
C THR A 206 22.74 -25.11 -11.93
N ILE A 207 22.65 -24.85 -10.63
CA ILE A 207 23.73 -25.16 -9.67
C ILE A 207 23.15 -25.63 -8.34
N THR A 208 23.84 -26.56 -7.70
CA THR A 208 23.56 -27.02 -6.33
C THR A 208 24.69 -26.55 -5.43
N LEU A 209 24.34 -25.86 -4.34
CA LEU A 209 25.28 -25.33 -3.35
C LEU A 209 24.83 -25.72 -1.95
N PHE A 210 25.77 -25.76 -1.01
CA PHE A 210 25.42 -25.86 0.41
C PHE A 210 24.88 -24.53 0.94
N ASN A 211 25.61 -23.44 0.71
CA ASN A 211 25.18 -22.10 1.07
C ASN A 211 25.63 -21.08 0.02
N ILE A 212 25.18 -19.85 0.17
CA ILE A 212 25.48 -18.73 -0.71
C ILE A 212 26.50 -17.81 -0.03
N GLY A 213 27.62 -17.56 -0.72
CA GLY A 213 28.58 -16.54 -0.33
C GLY A 213 28.11 -15.13 -0.69
N TYR A 214 28.65 -14.11 -0.01
CA TYR A 214 28.27 -12.69 -0.20
C TYR A 214 28.55 -12.16 -1.62
N LYS A 215 29.43 -12.81 -2.39
CA LYS A 215 29.83 -12.40 -3.74
C LYS A 215 29.36 -13.37 -4.83
N PHE A 216 28.45 -14.27 -4.55
CA PHE A 216 27.95 -15.20 -5.56
C PHE A 216 27.14 -14.44 -6.62
N TYR A 217 27.53 -14.56 -7.89
CA TYR A 217 26.83 -13.89 -8.99
C TYR A 217 26.94 -14.70 -10.28
N ILE A 218 25.81 -15.18 -10.79
CA ILE A 218 25.74 -15.87 -12.09
C ILE A 218 24.55 -15.29 -12.85
N ASP A 219 24.83 -14.45 -13.86
CA ASP A 219 23.82 -13.72 -14.63
C ASP A 219 22.92 -14.63 -15.50
N SER A 220 23.38 -15.84 -15.79
CA SER A 220 22.72 -16.87 -16.59
C SER A 220 21.91 -17.88 -15.76
N LEU A 221 21.98 -17.81 -14.44
CA LEU A 221 21.38 -18.78 -13.54
C LEU A 221 19.85 -18.72 -13.55
N VAL A 222 19.21 -19.87 -13.75
CA VAL A 222 17.75 -20.02 -13.83
C VAL A 222 17.18 -20.79 -12.63
N GLU A 223 17.88 -21.83 -12.16
CA GLU A 223 17.48 -22.65 -11.01
C GLU A 223 18.64 -22.82 -10.03
N LEU A 224 18.36 -22.61 -8.74
CA LEU A 224 19.32 -22.72 -7.65
C LEU A 224 18.83 -23.72 -6.61
N THR A 225 19.63 -24.75 -6.32
CA THR A 225 19.37 -25.70 -5.23
C THR A 225 20.31 -25.43 -4.05
N LEU A 226 19.76 -25.33 -2.84
CA LEU A 226 20.51 -25.07 -1.60
C LEU A 226 20.27 -26.14 -0.54
N THR A 227 21.31 -26.50 0.21
CA THR A 227 21.28 -27.56 1.24
C THR A 227 21.71 -27.10 2.64
N GLY A 228 21.79 -25.80 2.90
CA GLY A 228 22.17 -25.23 4.20
C GLY A 228 21.07 -25.33 5.26
N THR A 229 21.45 -25.21 6.53
CA THR A 229 20.52 -25.16 7.68
C THR A 229 19.99 -23.75 7.97
N GLU A 230 20.71 -22.73 7.49
CA GLU A 230 20.33 -21.32 7.51
C GLU A 230 20.71 -20.67 6.17
N ILE A 231 19.75 -20.02 5.52
CA ILE A 231 19.91 -19.47 4.18
C ILE A 231 19.52 -18.00 4.17
N TYR A 232 20.45 -17.15 3.74
CA TYR A 232 20.23 -15.72 3.52
C TYR A 232 20.83 -15.29 2.18
N PHE A 233 20.01 -14.78 1.27
CA PHE A 233 20.50 -14.07 0.10
C PHE A 233 19.52 -12.99 -0.36
N GLY A 234 20.02 -11.76 -0.45
CA GLY A 234 19.21 -10.57 -0.70
C GLY A 234 19.70 -9.67 -1.82
N TYR A 235 20.55 -10.18 -2.71
CA TYR A 235 20.94 -9.48 -3.94
C TYR A 235 20.28 -10.14 -5.16
N SER A 236 19.97 -9.34 -6.18
CA SER A 236 19.17 -9.81 -7.31
C SER A 236 19.96 -10.67 -8.31
N LEU A 237 19.45 -11.85 -8.63
CA LEU A 237 19.93 -12.67 -9.74
C LEU A 237 18.97 -12.50 -10.95
N PRO A 238 19.44 -11.94 -12.08
CA PRO A 238 18.56 -11.36 -13.10
C PRO A 238 17.70 -12.36 -13.87
N LYS A 239 18.02 -13.66 -13.81
CA LYS A 239 17.32 -14.74 -14.50
C LYS A 239 16.86 -15.86 -13.57
N LEU A 240 17.01 -15.71 -12.25
CA LEU A 240 16.69 -16.78 -11.30
C LEU A 240 15.17 -16.93 -11.16
N GLU A 241 14.63 -17.97 -11.79
CA GLU A 241 13.19 -18.23 -11.81
C GLU A 241 12.74 -19.23 -10.73
N LYS A 242 13.67 -20.03 -10.20
CA LYS A 242 13.34 -21.11 -9.25
C LYS A 242 14.42 -21.31 -8.19
N VAL A 243 13.98 -21.49 -6.94
CA VAL A 243 14.84 -21.91 -5.82
C VAL A 243 14.29 -23.18 -5.18
N LYS A 244 15.16 -24.15 -4.93
CA LYS A 244 14.83 -25.40 -4.24
C LYS A 244 15.71 -25.56 -3.00
N LEU A 245 15.07 -25.81 -1.86
CA LEU A 245 15.73 -26.05 -0.58
C LEU A 245 15.54 -27.52 -0.20
N THR A 246 16.62 -28.24 0.08
CA THR A 246 16.53 -29.71 0.27
C THR A 246 16.96 -30.21 1.65
N ASN A 247 17.50 -29.35 2.52
CA ASN A 247 17.94 -29.78 3.84
C ASN A 247 16.78 -29.92 4.82
N PRO A 248 16.48 -31.12 5.35
CA PRO A 248 15.41 -31.32 6.33
C PRO A 248 15.66 -30.63 7.68
N ASP A 249 16.90 -30.21 7.98
CA ASP A 249 17.28 -29.49 9.20
C ASP A 249 17.29 -27.95 9.01
N LEU A 250 16.76 -27.44 7.89
CA LEU A 250 16.60 -26.01 7.63
C LEU A 250 15.66 -25.37 8.67
N PHE A 251 16.19 -24.44 9.48
CA PHE A 251 15.42 -23.75 10.51
C PHE A 251 15.14 -22.28 10.19
N SER A 252 15.87 -21.66 9.26
CA SER A 252 15.72 -20.24 8.90
C SER A 252 16.01 -19.99 7.41
N VAL A 253 15.13 -19.24 6.75
CA VAL A 253 15.28 -18.88 5.32
C VAL A 253 14.89 -17.42 5.05
N SER A 254 15.75 -16.70 4.34
CA SER A 254 15.51 -15.35 3.85
C SER A 254 15.98 -15.22 2.40
N ILE A 255 15.02 -15.06 1.48
CA ILE A 255 15.26 -14.91 0.04
C ILE A 255 14.57 -13.64 -0.44
N THR A 256 15.34 -12.58 -0.68
CA THR A 256 14.77 -11.26 -0.97
C THR A 256 15.26 -10.71 -2.30
N GLU A 257 14.52 -9.76 -2.85
CA GLU A 257 14.90 -8.96 -4.04
C GLU A 257 15.10 -9.76 -5.34
N GLN A 258 14.41 -10.89 -5.50
CA GLN A 258 14.44 -11.69 -6.73
C GLN A 258 13.28 -11.28 -7.67
N MET A 259 13.58 -10.29 -8.52
CA MET A 259 12.61 -9.65 -9.41
C MET A 259 11.94 -10.60 -10.44
N VAL A 260 12.53 -11.78 -10.68
CA VAL A 260 12.04 -12.76 -11.66
C VAL A 260 11.73 -14.13 -11.08
N LEU A 261 11.88 -14.32 -9.76
CA LEU A 261 11.63 -15.61 -9.09
C LEU A 261 10.14 -15.97 -9.15
N HIS A 262 9.82 -17.17 -9.63
CA HIS A 262 8.45 -17.67 -9.75
C HIS A 262 8.07 -18.67 -8.67
N THR A 263 9.02 -19.53 -8.26
CA THR A 263 8.73 -20.66 -7.36
C THR A 263 9.84 -20.84 -6.32
N ILE A 264 9.42 -21.11 -5.09
CA ILE A 264 10.29 -21.59 -4.01
C ILE A 264 9.77 -22.96 -3.56
N GLU A 265 10.65 -23.96 -3.56
CA GLU A 265 10.35 -25.30 -3.04
C GLU A 265 11.01 -25.50 -1.66
N LEU A 266 10.21 -25.61 -0.60
CA LEU A 266 10.68 -25.88 0.76
C LEU A 266 10.78 -27.39 1.05
N PRO A 267 11.72 -27.83 1.92
CA PRO A 267 11.81 -29.21 2.36
C PRO A 267 10.66 -29.55 3.31
N GLU A 268 10.42 -30.85 3.51
CA GLU A 268 9.61 -31.33 4.63
C GLU A 268 10.42 -31.12 5.92
N SER A 269 10.09 -30.08 6.68
CA SER A 269 10.88 -29.63 7.85
C SER A 269 10.04 -28.79 8.83
N ASN A 270 10.65 -28.40 9.95
CA ASN A 270 10.13 -27.44 10.93
C ASN A 270 10.88 -26.10 10.78
N ILE A 271 10.62 -25.37 9.70
CA ILE A 271 11.25 -24.08 9.45
C ILE A 271 10.71 -23.07 10.47
N LEU A 272 11.59 -22.59 11.34
CA LEU A 272 11.21 -21.70 12.43
C LEU A 272 10.86 -20.31 11.92
N SER A 273 11.60 -19.77 10.93
CA SER A 273 11.38 -18.42 10.40
C SER A 273 11.60 -18.35 8.89
N ALA A 274 10.73 -17.60 8.20
CA ALA A 274 10.81 -17.40 6.75
C ALA A 274 10.57 -15.93 6.34
N CYS A 275 11.35 -15.44 5.35
CA CYS A 275 11.16 -14.15 4.69
C CYS A 275 11.44 -14.24 3.17
N PHE A 276 10.50 -13.74 2.38
CA PHE A 276 10.46 -13.76 0.92
C PHE A 276 10.09 -12.39 0.33
N THR A 277 10.42 -11.30 1.03
CA THR A 277 10.04 -9.95 0.61
C THR A 277 10.64 -9.54 -0.73
N LEU A 278 9.96 -8.65 -1.45
CA LEU A 278 10.40 -8.07 -2.73
C LEU A 278 10.63 -9.11 -3.85
N ASN A 279 9.80 -10.15 -3.90
CA ASN A 279 9.77 -11.14 -4.99
C ASN A 279 8.47 -10.99 -5.81
N PRO A 280 8.32 -9.95 -6.65
CA PRO A 280 7.03 -9.60 -7.28
C PRO A 280 6.49 -10.66 -8.24
N LYS A 281 7.33 -11.54 -8.80
CA LYS A 281 6.90 -12.64 -9.67
C LYS A 281 6.66 -13.96 -8.94
N LEU A 282 6.88 -14.02 -7.63
CA LEU A 282 6.71 -15.23 -6.84
C LEU A 282 5.23 -15.63 -6.87
N LYS A 283 4.94 -16.81 -7.43
CA LYS A 283 3.58 -17.34 -7.56
C LYS A 283 3.28 -18.40 -6.52
N THR A 284 4.29 -19.20 -6.16
CA THR A 284 4.10 -20.39 -5.34
C THR A 284 5.27 -20.60 -4.39
N VAL A 285 4.94 -20.87 -3.13
CA VAL A 285 5.85 -21.49 -2.15
C VAL A 285 5.29 -22.88 -1.84
N THR A 286 5.94 -23.92 -2.37
CA THR A 286 5.50 -25.30 -2.09
C THR A 286 6.00 -25.73 -0.72
N ASN A 287 5.24 -26.58 -0.04
CA ASN A 287 5.49 -26.96 1.36
C ASN A 287 5.49 -25.78 2.35
N GLY A 288 4.64 -24.77 2.11
CA GLY A 288 4.49 -23.63 3.03
C GLY A 288 4.11 -24.02 4.46
N GLN A 289 3.42 -25.16 4.65
CA GLN A 289 3.11 -25.71 5.98
C GLN A 289 4.34 -26.07 6.80
N SER A 290 5.54 -26.15 6.21
CA SER A 290 6.80 -26.32 6.96
C SER A 290 7.15 -25.07 7.80
N ILE A 291 6.59 -23.91 7.49
CA ILE A 291 6.85 -22.64 8.19
C ILE A 291 6.12 -22.61 9.54
N ARG A 292 6.79 -22.10 10.58
CA ARG A 292 6.25 -21.93 11.94
C ARG A 292 6.07 -20.47 12.35
N SER A 293 6.94 -19.57 11.87
CA SER A 293 6.79 -18.13 12.08
C SER A 293 7.20 -17.34 10.84
N LEU A 294 6.65 -16.13 10.74
CA LEU A 294 6.93 -15.19 9.66
C LEU A 294 7.52 -13.91 10.26
N ALA A 295 8.58 -13.41 9.64
CA ALA A 295 9.12 -12.10 9.97
C ALA A 295 8.17 -10.98 9.54
N THR A 296 8.41 -9.76 10.03
CA THR A 296 7.83 -8.54 9.46
C THR A 296 8.09 -8.50 7.94
N ASP A 297 7.08 -8.10 7.17
CA ASP A 297 7.16 -7.99 5.71
C ASP A 297 7.49 -9.31 4.96
N ALA A 298 7.30 -10.49 5.59
CA ALA A 298 7.79 -11.77 5.05
C ALA A 298 7.35 -12.08 3.61
N PHE A 299 6.21 -11.58 3.12
CA PHE A 299 5.79 -11.70 1.73
C PHE A 299 5.51 -10.33 1.10
N ALA A 300 5.95 -9.24 1.70
CA ALA A 300 5.65 -7.91 1.22
C ALA A 300 6.11 -7.74 -0.24
N SER A 301 5.26 -7.16 -1.06
CA SER A 301 5.45 -6.98 -2.51
C SER A 301 5.62 -8.28 -3.32
N CYS A 302 5.19 -9.44 -2.82
CA CYS A 302 4.98 -10.65 -3.62
C CYS A 302 3.69 -10.53 -4.45
N THR A 303 3.67 -9.58 -5.40
CA THR A 303 2.46 -9.14 -6.09
C THR A 303 1.78 -10.22 -6.94
N SER A 304 2.49 -11.28 -7.32
CA SER A 304 1.98 -12.42 -8.09
C SER A 304 1.60 -13.64 -7.25
N LEU A 305 1.77 -13.60 -5.93
CA LEU A 305 1.47 -14.73 -5.05
C LEU A 305 -0.05 -14.90 -5.01
N GLU A 306 -0.57 -16.06 -5.42
CA GLU A 306 -2.01 -16.31 -5.48
C GLU A 306 -2.54 -17.05 -4.26
N THR A 307 -1.77 -18.03 -3.78
CA THR A 307 -2.15 -18.91 -2.66
C THR A 307 -0.92 -19.30 -1.86
N ILE A 308 -1.09 -19.49 -0.55
CA ILE A 308 -0.05 -20.06 0.30
C ILE A 308 -0.67 -20.90 1.41
N ASP A 309 -0.02 -22.01 1.75
CA ASP A 309 -0.36 -22.80 2.94
C ASP A 309 0.49 -22.37 4.12
N LEU A 310 -0.16 -21.85 5.16
CA LEU A 310 0.43 -21.42 6.42
C LEU A 310 -0.28 -22.07 7.61
N SER A 311 -0.77 -23.31 7.45
CA SER A 311 -1.55 -24.04 8.46
C SER A 311 -0.86 -24.21 9.83
N ASN A 312 0.45 -24.04 9.88
CA ASN A 312 1.25 -24.14 11.11
C ASN A 312 1.80 -22.80 11.61
N VAL A 313 1.33 -21.67 11.04
CA VAL A 313 1.65 -20.32 11.50
C VAL A 313 0.48 -19.79 12.34
N ASP A 314 0.76 -19.48 13.61
CA ASP A 314 -0.20 -18.92 14.55
C ASP A 314 0.00 -17.43 14.81
N GLN A 315 1.13 -16.86 14.39
CA GLN A 315 1.45 -15.43 14.53
C GLN A 315 1.72 -14.77 13.18
N PHE A 316 0.92 -13.75 12.87
CA PHE A 316 1.10 -12.88 11.73
C PHE A 316 1.56 -11.51 12.22
N GLU A 317 2.87 -11.25 12.06
CA GLU A 317 3.52 -9.97 12.28
C GLU A 317 3.05 -8.87 11.30
N THR A 318 3.56 -7.65 11.51
CA THR A 318 3.21 -6.47 10.72
C THR A 318 3.54 -6.64 9.25
N ASP A 319 2.60 -6.22 8.39
CA ASP A 319 2.79 -6.03 6.94
C ASP A 319 3.26 -7.26 6.15
N ILE A 320 3.07 -8.47 6.70
CA ILE A 320 3.48 -9.74 6.08
C ILE A 320 3.12 -9.83 4.60
N PHE A 321 1.87 -9.54 4.22
CA PHE A 321 1.40 -9.61 2.83
C PHE A 321 1.16 -8.22 2.23
N LEU A 322 1.83 -7.18 2.72
CA LEU A 322 1.69 -5.84 2.19
C LEU A 322 1.87 -5.84 0.66
N ASN A 323 0.91 -5.26 -0.07
CA ASN A 323 0.92 -5.19 -1.54
C ASN A 323 0.87 -6.55 -2.27
N CYS A 324 0.40 -7.63 -1.63
CA CYS A 324 0.14 -8.90 -2.32
C CYS A 324 -1.19 -8.87 -3.08
N TYR A 325 -1.28 -8.05 -4.13
CA TYR A 325 -2.54 -7.77 -4.84
C TYR A 325 -3.23 -9.03 -5.41
N SER A 326 -2.46 -10.05 -5.79
CA SER A 326 -2.98 -11.29 -6.39
C SER A 326 -3.37 -12.35 -5.37
N LEU A 327 -3.06 -12.16 -4.08
CA LEU A 327 -3.31 -13.17 -3.05
C LEU A 327 -4.81 -13.37 -2.88
N LYS A 328 -5.28 -14.60 -3.08
CA LYS A 328 -6.70 -14.98 -3.03
C LYS A 328 -7.05 -15.69 -1.74
N THR A 329 -6.20 -16.64 -1.32
CA THR A 329 -6.44 -17.49 -0.15
C THR A 329 -5.16 -17.77 0.63
N ILE A 330 -5.32 -17.93 1.93
CA ILE A 330 -4.27 -18.38 2.86
C ILE A 330 -4.83 -19.63 3.55
N HIS A 331 -4.33 -20.81 3.18
CA HIS A 331 -4.70 -22.03 3.87
C HIS A 331 -4.12 -22.00 5.29
N GLY A 332 -4.88 -22.49 6.26
CA GLY A 332 -4.58 -22.32 7.68
C GLY A 332 -5.25 -21.14 8.36
N PHE A 333 -5.65 -20.11 7.60
CA PHE A 333 -6.34 -18.93 8.16
C PHE A 333 -7.87 -19.08 8.19
N ASN A 334 -8.46 -19.62 7.12
CA ASN A 334 -9.93 -19.80 7.01
C ASN A 334 -10.39 -21.26 7.24
N ASP A 335 -9.49 -22.25 7.08
CA ASP A 335 -9.82 -23.68 6.99
C ASP A 335 -9.68 -24.45 8.33
N VAL A 336 -9.35 -23.77 9.44
CA VAL A 336 -9.09 -24.41 10.75
C VAL A 336 -9.96 -23.75 11.84
N GLU A 337 -10.53 -24.56 12.73
CA GLU A 337 -11.13 -24.14 14.02
C GLU A 337 -10.06 -23.61 15.03
N SER A 338 -9.02 -22.89 14.58
CA SER A 338 -7.91 -22.55 15.47
C SER A 338 -8.22 -21.32 16.33
N SER A 339 -8.05 -21.48 17.64
CA SER A 339 -8.40 -20.48 18.64
C SER A 339 -7.27 -19.50 19.01
N GLN A 340 -6.17 -19.46 18.25
CA GLN A 340 -4.90 -18.85 18.68
C GLN A 340 -4.23 -17.90 17.68
N ILE A 341 -4.90 -17.47 16.59
CA ILE A 341 -4.25 -16.59 15.60
C ILE A 341 -4.01 -15.19 16.21
N VAL A 342 -2.76 -14.78 16.24
CA VAL A 342 -2.32 -13.44 16.64
C VAL A 342 -2.06 -12.62 15.39
N LEU A 343 -2.76 -11.50 15.23
CA LEU A 343 -2.48 -10.50 14.19
C LEU A 343 -1.83 -9.27 14.83
N LYS A 344 -0.73 -8.82 14.25
CA LYS A 344 -0.05 -7.57 14.61
C LYS A 344 0.05 -6.69 13.37
N GLY A 345 -0.19 -5.38 13.52
CA GLY A 345 -0.10 -4.45 12.40
C GLY A 345 -1.17 -4.66 11.32
N ALA A 346 -0.78 -4.48 10.05
CA ALA A 346 -1.66 -4.56 8.89
C ALA A 346 -1.30 -5.72 7.93
N PRO A 347 -1.33 -6.99 8.39
CA PRO A 347 -0.76 -8.13 7.67
C PRO A 347 -1.32 -8.34 6.26
N PHE A 348 -2.56 -7.92 5.96
CA PHE A 348 -3.19 -8.11 4.65
C PHE A 348 -3.49 -6.79 3.91
N LYS A 349 -2.78 -5.73 4.29
CA LYS A 349 -2.98 -4.41 3.69
C LYS A 349 -2.71 -4.44 2.19
N PHE A 350 -3.66 -3.89 1.43
CA PHE A 350 -3.64 -3.88 -0.04
C PHE A 350 -3.67 -5.28 -0.70
N CYS A 351 -4.17 -6.30 -0.02
CA CYS A 351 -4.45 -7.60 -0.63
C CYS A 351 -5.82 -7.57 -1.36
N TRP A 352 -5.89 -6.85 -2.48
CA TRP A 352 -7.15 -6.54 -3.20
C TRP A 352 -7.96 -7.73 -3.70
N ASN A 353 -7.37 -8.93 -3.77
CA ASN A 353 -8.06 -10.16 -4.16
C ASN A 353 -8.27 -11.15 -3.01
N LEU A 354 -7.81 -10.82 -1.79
CA LEU A 354 -7.87 -11.73 -0.65
C LEU A 354 -9.30 -11.91 -0.21
N LYS A 355 -9.74 -13.16 -0.17
CA LYS A 355 -11.10 -13.55 0.22
C LYS A 355 -11.10 -14.09 1.64
N ILE A 356 -11.89 -13.47 2.50
CA ILE A 356 -12.19 -13.91 3.87
C ILE A 356 -13.69 -13.87 4.02
N THR A 357 -14.30 -14.99 4.41
CA THR A 357 -15.76 -15.13 4.48
C THR A 357 -16.29 -15.03 5.91
N GLU A 358 -15.44 -15.32 6.90
CA GLU A 358 -15.84 -15.38 8.31
C GLU A 358 -14.73 -14.97 9.26
N ILE A 359 -15.11 -14.18 10.26
CA ILE A 359 -14.30 -13.74 11.39
C ILE A 359 -14.97 -14.21 12.67
N SER A 360 -14.29 -15.10 13.40
CA SER A 360 -14.76 -15.75 14.61
C SER A 360 -13.79 -15.54 15.78
N GLU A 361 -14.29 -15.79 17.00
CA GLU A 361 -13.44 -15.91 18.19
C GLU A 361 -12.33 -16.93 17.91
N GLY A 362 -11.09 -16.61 18.29
CA GLY A 362 -9.93 -17.45 18.03
C GLY A 362 -9.06 -17.09 16.82
N LYS A 363 -9.63 -16.40 15.81
CA LYS A 363 -8.86 -15.87 14.67
C LYS A 363 -8.14 -14.55 14.98
N PHE A 364 -8.43 -13.94 16.13
CA PHE A 364 -8.00 -12.59 16.47
C PHE A 364 -7.62 -12.46 17.94
N ASN A 365 -6.33 -12.53 18.23
CA ASN A 365 -5.76 -12.15 19.52
C ASN A 365 -4.75 -11.02 19.31
N PHE A 366 -5.23 -9.76 19.31
CA PHE A 366 -4.38 -8.59 19.08
C PHE A 366 -3.58 -8.21 20.32
N PHE A 367 -2.28 -7.96 20.15
CA PHE A 367 -1.51 -7.22 21.14
C PHE A 367 -1.81 -5.72 21.01
N TYR A 368 -2.01 -5.07 22.16
CA TYR A 368 -2.39 -3.66 22.23
C TYR A 368 -1.26 -2.75 21.73
N ASP A 369 -1.41 -2.20 20.51
CA ASP A 369 -0.55 -1.14 19.99
C ASP A 369 -1.37 0.16 19.78
N GLN A 370 -1.06 1.17 20.59
CA GLN A 370 -1.75 2.47 20.58
C GLN A 370 -1.57 3.23 19.25
N TYR A 371 -0.53 2.93 18.45
CA TYR A 371 -0.25 3.63 17.19
C TYR A 371 -1.20 3.23 16.06
N ILE A 372 -1.72 2.00 16.07
CA ILE A 372 -2.63 1.49 15.02
C ILE A 372 -4.03 2.13 15.12
N MET A 373 -4.50 2.47 16.32
CA MET A 373 -5.88 2.95 16.55
C MET A 373 -6.18 4.35 15.99
N ASN A 374 -5.16 5.12 15.62
CA ASN A 374 -5.31 6.47 15.05
C ASN A 374 -5.11 6.50 13.53
N ASN A 375 -4.66 5.42 12.91
CA ASN A 375 -4.49 5.34 11.46
C ASN A 375 -5.33 4.20 10.86
N PRO A 376 -6.52 4.48 10.28
CA PRO A 376 -7.40 3.43 9.75
C PRO A 376 -6.77 2.63 8.60
N ILE A 377 -5.69 3.15 7.99
CA ILE A 377 -4.94 2.50 6.90
C ILE A 377 -3.95 1.45 7.45
N SER A 378 -3.76 1.36 8.76
CA SER A 378 -2.86 0.40 9.42
C SER A 378 -3.59 -0.81 10.02
N ASN A 379 -4.80 -1.12 9.57
CA ASN A 379 -5.56 -2.28 10.06
C ASN A 379 -5.35 -3.53 9.19
N ALA A 380 -5.48 -4.71 9.82
CA ALA A 380 -5.28 -6.02 9.21
C ALA A 380 -5.99 -6.23 7.89
N PHE A 381 -7.22 -5.75 7.71
CA PHE A 381 -8.02 -5.99 6.50
C PHE A 381 -8.22 -4.77 5.62
N ALA A 382 -7.47 -3.69 5.85
CA ALA A 382 -7.60 -2.48 5.05
C ALA A 382 -7.29 -2.78 3.56
N TYR A 383 -8.22 -2.39 2.68
CA TYR A 383 -8.13 -2.63 1.24
C TYR A 383 -7.94 -4.10 0.88
N THR A 384 -8.78 -4.99 1.41
CA THR A 384 -8.82 -6.40 1.02
C THR A 384 -9.89 -6.67 -0.03
N GLY A 385 -9.82 -7.84 -0.66
CA GLY A 385 -10.74 -8.31 -1.70
C GLY A 385 -12.01 -8.98 -1.20
N ILE A 386 -12.36 -8.81 0.08
CA ILE A 386 -13.52 -9.43 0.71
C ILE A 386 -14.81 -8.99 0.00
N GLU A 387 -15.71 -9.93 -0.28
CA GLU A 387 -17.00 -9.67 -0.95
C GLU A 387 -18.19 -9.83 0.01
N ASP A 388 -18.26 -10.96 0.71
CA ASP A 388 -19.27 -11.29 1.71
C ASP A 388 -18.57 -11.69 3.01
N LEU A 389 -19.02 -11.12 4.13
CA LEU A 389 -18.34 -11.31 5.42
C LEU A 389 -19.32 -11.60 6.55
N THR A 390 -19.05 -12.65 7.31
CA THR A 390 -19.70 -12.90 8.61
C THR A 390 -18.75 -12.49 9.74
N ILE A 391 -19.21 -11.66 10.67
CA ILE A 391 -18.42 -11.24 11.84
C ILE A 391 -19.14 -11.72 13.10
N LYS A 392 -18.50 -12.63 13.83
CA LYS A 392 -18.97 -13.17 15.11
C LYS A 392 -18.21 -12.60 16.31
N TYR A 393 -17.08 -11.93 16.05
CA TYR A 393 -16.20 -11.38 17.09
C TYR A 393 -15.37 -10.21 16.55
N TYR A 394 -15.07 -9.23 17.40
CA TYR A 394 -13.95 -8.30 17.23
C TYR A 394 -13.38 -7.91 18.60
N PRO A 395 -12.07 -7.60 18.69
CA PRO A 395 -11.43 -7.17 19.93
C PRO A 395 -11.94 -5.80 20.39
N GLU A 396 -11.77 -5.45 21.67
CA GLU A 396 -12.11 -4.10 22.18
C GLU A 396 -11.36 -2.97 21.48
N THR A 397 -10.19 -3.25 20.91
CA THR A 397 -9.43 -2.29 20.10
C THR A 397 -10.07 -1.98 18.74
N GLY A 398 -11.14 -2.68 18.39
CA GLY A 398 -11.85 -2.57 17.12
C GLY A 398 -11.25 -3.42 16.01
N LEU A 399 -12.02 -3.56 14.93
CA LEU A 399 -11.66 -4.28 13.71
C LEU A 399 -12.12 -3.44 12.52
N TYR A 400 -11.23 -3.15 11.57
CA TYR A 400 -11.50 -2.16 10.52
C TYR A 400 -11.31 -2.75 9.12
N PHE A 401 -12.34 -2.69 8.29
CA PHE A 401 -12.38 -3.08 6.88
C PHE A 401 -12.24 -1.86 5.96
N TYR A 402 -11.47 -0.86 6.39
CA TYR A 402 -11.34 0.41 5.69
C TYR A 402 -11.01 0.19 4.21
N GLY A 403 -11.80 0.79 3.31
CA GLY A 403 -11.54 0.77 1.87
C GLY A 403 -11.69 -0.60 1.20
N CYS A 404 -12.36 -1.58 1.82
CA CYS A 404 -12.69 -2.86 1.20
C CYS A 404 -13.75 -2.68 0.10
N LYS A 405 -13.30 -2.21 -1.07
CA LYS A 405 -14.20 -1.81 -2.18
C LYS A 405 -15.01 -2.97 -2.75
N ASN A 406 -14.61 -4.22 -2.57
CA ASN A 406 -15.34 -5.38 -3.06
C ASN A 406 -16.45 -5.84 -2.10
N LEU A 407 -16.44 -5.37 -0.85
CA LEU A 407 -17.36 -5.79 0.20
C LEU A 407 -18.77 -5.32 -0.14
N LYS A 408 -19.72 -6.25 -0.22
CA LYS A 408 -21.13 -6.01 -0.57
C LYS A 408 -22.06 -6.27 0.60
N ARG A 409 -21.79 -7.32 1.38
CA ARG A 409 -22.64 -7.76 2.48
C ARG A 409 -21.84 -8.08 3.73
N VAL A 410 -22.33 -7.61 4.86
CA VAL A 410 -21.83 -7.96 6.20
C VAL A 410 -22.96 -8.56 7.04
N ASP A 411 -22.68 -9.70 7.66
CA ASP A 411 -23.55 -10.36 8.62
C ASP A 411 -22.94 -10.31 10.02
N MET A 412 -23.58 -9.58 10.93
CA MET A 412 -23.20 -9.53 12.35
C MET A 412 -24.29 -10.14 13.24
N SER A 413 -25.23 -10.92 12.70
CA SER A 413 -26.33 -11.52 13.48
C SER A 413 -25.85 -12.46 14.60
N GLN A 414 -24.66 -13.02 14.46
CA GLN A 414 -24.03 -13.93 15.45
C GLN A 414 -23.03 -13.21 16.36
N LEU A 415 -22.92 -11.88 16.29
CA LEU A 415 -22.07 -11.11 17.19
C LEU A 415 -22.75 -11.00 18.56
N THR A 416 -22.10 -11.53 19.60
CA THR A 416 -22.59 -11.51 20.99
C THR A 416 -21.63 -10.76 21.91
N GLY A 417 -22.14 -10.16 22.99
CA GLY A 417 -21.34 -9.50 24.02
C GLY A 417 -20.81 -8.12 23.59
N LYS A 418 -21.35 -7.55 22.52
CA LYS A 418 -20.93 -6.24 21.98
C LYS A 418 -22.10 -5.28 21.93
N THR A 419 -21.92 -4.11 22.55
CA THR A 419 -22.96 -3.07 22.66
C THR A 419 -22.78 -1.93 21.66
N TYR A 420 -21.62 -1.83 20.99
CA TYR A 420 -21.28 -0.74 20.08
C TYR A 420 -20.48 -1.21 18.87
N LEU A 421 -20.67 -0.60 17.70
CA LEU A 421 -19.77 -0.79 16.54
C LEU A 421 -18.66 0.27 16.52
N PRO A 422 -17.39 -0.12 16.33
CA PRO A 422 -16.24 0.77 16.45
C PRO A 422 -16.16 1.80 15.31
N LYS A 423 -15.36 2.86 15.54
CA LYS A 423 -15.11 3.91 14.54
C LYS A 423 -14.48 3.33 13.28
N TYR A 424 -14.71 3.90 12.11
CA TYR A 424 -14.11 3.47 10.82
C TYR A 424 -14.33 2.03 10.36
N MET A 425 -15.16 1.22 11.04
CA MET A 425 -15.29 -0.22 10.82
C MET A 425 -15.45 -0.61 9.34
N PHE A 426 -16.27 0.12 8.59
CA PHE A 426 -16.56 -0.09 7.17
C PHE A 426 -16.46 1.19 6.34
N ARG A 427 -15.66 2.17 6.79
CA ARG A 427 -15.44 3.42 6.04
C ARG A 427 -14.89 3.13 4.64
N ASP A 428 -15.39 3.84 3.64
CA ASP A 428 -15.00 3.71 2.22
C ASP A 428 -15.22 2.30 1.63
N CYS A 429 -16.09 1.48 2.25
CA CYS A 429 -16.62 0.27 1.63
C CYS A 429 -17.71 0.63 0.61
N ILE A 430 -17.30 1.26 -0.49
CA ILE A 430 -18.19 1.93 -1.46
C ILE A 430 -19.22 1.03 -2.15
N ASN A 431 -19.09 -0.30 -2.05
CA ASN A 431 -20.05 -1.26 -2.59
C ASN A 431 -20.86 -1.99 -1.50
N LEU A 432 -20.63 -1.71 -0.21
CA LEU A 432 -21.34 -2.33 0.90
C LEU A 432 -22.79 -1.83 0.91
N ASP A 433 -23.73 -2.67 0.50
CA ASP A 433 -25.15 -2.33 0.38
C ASP A 433 -26.05 -3.01 1.43
N THR A 434 -25.54 -4.06 2.08
CA THR A 434 -26.29 -4.86 3.04
C THR A 434 -25.51 -5.07 4.33
N VAL A 435 -26.09 -4.68 5.47
CA VAL A 435 -25.56 -4.97 6.81
C VAL A 435 -26.67 -5.55 7.67
N ILE A 436 -26.44 -6.73 8.25
CA ILE A 436 -27.32 -7.31 9.26
C ILE A 436 -26.74 -6.94 10.63
N PHE A 437 -27.40 -6.01 11.32
CA PHE A 437 -27.00 -5.55 12.65
C PHE A 437 -27.32 -6.62 13.71
N PRO A 438 -26.50 -6.76 14.77
CA PRO A 438 -26.82 -7.60 15.93
C PRO A 438 -27.87 -6.94 16.82
N ASP A 439 -28.63 -7.74 17.57
CA ASP A 439 -29.69 -7.26 18.45
C ASP A 439 -29.15 -6.47 19.66
N GLU A 440 -27.98 -6.85 20.19
CA GLU A 440 -27.37 -6.24 21.38
C GLU A 440 -26.72 -4.88 21.12
N VAL A 441 -26.43 -4.55 19.85
CA VAL A 441 -25.78 -3.29 19.50
C VAL A 441 -26.76 -2.13 19.64
N THR A 442 -26.37 -1.14 20.43
CA THR A 442 -27.14 0.08 20.70
C THR A 442 -26.40 1.36 20.30
N SER A 443 -25.14 1.24 19.87
CA SER A 443 -24.28 2.36 19.54
C SER A 443 -23.49 2.11 18.24
N ILE A 444 -23.32 3.15 17.43
CA ILE A 444 -22.47 3.15 16.24
C ILE A 444 -21.52 4.34 16.33
N HIS A 445 -20.21 4.11 16.28
CA HIS A 445 -19.22 5.18 16.47
C HIS A 445 -18.93 5.98 15.19
N TYR A 446 -18.05 6.97 15.32
CA TYR A 446 -17.64 7.91 14.28
C TYR A 446 -17.24 7.23 12.97
N PHE A 447 -17.77 7.74 11.85
CA PHE A 447 -17.41 7.30 10.50
C PHE A 447 -17.54 5.79 10.23
N ALA A 448 -18.26 5.03 11.06
CA ALA A 448 -18.28 3.57 11.00
C ALA A 448 -18.71 3.04 9.63
N PHE A 449 -19.64 3.71 8.96
CA PHE A 449 -20.16 3.35 7.63
C PHE A 449 -20.07 4.51 6.63
N GLU A 450 -19.18 5.49 6.85
CA GLU A 450 -19.04 6.60 5.90
C GLU A 450 -18.71 6.08 4.49
N ASN A 451 -19.36 6.66 3.48
CA ASN A 451 -19.13 6.38 2.06
C ASN A 451 -19.40 4.90 1.70
N THR A 452 -20.56 4.38 2.14
CA THR A 452 -21.05 3.03 1.80
C THR A 452 -22.28 3.09 0.89
N LYS A 453 -22.62 1.96 0.27
CA LYS A 453 -23.76 1.83 -0.65
C LYS A 453 -25.06 1.42 0.05
N LEU A 454 -25.11 1.48 1.39
CA LEU A 454 -26.27 1.06 2.18
C LEU A 454 -27.52 1.78 1.72
N THR A 455 -28.54 1.02 1.31
CA THR A 455 -29.79 1.58 0.77
C THR A 455 -30.93 1.63 1.79
N THR A 456 -31.02 0.65 2.68
CA THR A 456 -32.03 0.61 3.74
C THR A 456 -31.34 0.42 5.07
N LEU A 457 -31.68 1.27 6.04
CA LEU A 457 -31.13 1.19 7.40
C LEU A 457 -32.23 0.92 8.41
N ASN A 458 -32.17 -0.25 9.04
CA ASN A 458 -33.00 -0.57 10.20
C ASN A 458 -32.18 -0.36 11.48
N LEU A 459 -32.42 0.76 12.16
CA LEU A 459 -31.71 1.19 13.37
C LEU A 459 -32.62 1.10 14.60
N LYS A 460 -33.57 0.13 14.64
CA LYS A 460 -34.54 0.00 15.75
C LYS A 460 -33.88 -0.17 17.13
N ASN A 461 -32.71 -0.80 17.22
CA ASN A 461 -32.00 -1.01 18.49
C ASN A 461 -30.98 0.10 18.81
N ILE A 462 -30.67 0.97 17.85
CA ILE A 462 -29.59 1.97 17.97
C ILE A 462 -30.11 3.23 18.69
N LYS A 463 -29.38 3.63 19.72
CA LYS A 463 -29.65 4.81 20.58
C LYS A 463 -28.63 5.93 20.36
N PHE A 464 -27.38 5.55 20.07
CA PHE A 464 -26.27 6.49 19.87
C PHE A 464 -25.66 6.32 18.50
N ILE A 465 -25.46 7.43 17.79
CA ILE A 465 -24.74 7.43 16.51
C ILE A 465 -23.69 8.54 16.55
N GLY A 466 -22.46 8.15 16.28
CA GLY A 466 -21.33 9.06 16.17
C GLY A 466 -21.45 9.97 14.96
N VAL A 467 -20.73 11.07 15.07
CA VAL A 467 -20.51 12.00 13.97
C VAL A 467 -20.10 11.25 12.71
N PHE A 468 -20.79 11.55 11.62
CA PHE A 468 -20.58 10.97 10.30
C PHE A 468 -20.68 9.44 10.20
N GLY A 469 -21.32 8.78 11.19
CA GLY A 469 -21.47 7.33 11.23
C GLY A 469 -22.02 6.73 9.94
N PHE A 470 -22.90 7.45 9.23
CA PHE A 470 -23.51 7.06 7.95
C PHE A 470 -23.40 8.18 6.89
N SER A 471 -22.36 9.01 6.95
CA SER A 471 -22.18 10.07 5.96
C SER A 471 -21.99 9.53 4.56
N ASN A 472 -22.44 10.30 3.56
CA ASN A 472 -22.24 9.99 2.14
C ASN A 472 -22.77 8.59 1.75
N CYS A 473 -23.72 8.05 2.50
CA CYS A 473 -24.34 6.77 2.19
C CYS A 473 -25.50 6.93 1.21
N ASN A 474 -25.79 5.88 0.45
CA ASN A 474 -26.94 5.82 -0.47
C ASN A 474 -28.26 5.48 0.22
N VAL A 475 -28.41 5.83 1.50
CA VAL A 475 -29.57 5.46 2.30
C VAL A 475 -30.79 6.10 1.68
N GLN A 476 -31.80 5.29 1.41
CA GLN A 476 -33.08 5.65 0.84
C GLN A 476 -34.18 5.64 1.90
N GLU A 477 -34.12 4.65 2.79
CA GLU A 477 -35.10 4.43 3.85
C GLU A 477 -34.40 4.18 5.18
N LEU A 478 -34.86 4.89 6.21
CA LEU A 478 -34.35 4.77 7.58
C LEU A 478 -35.49 4.42 8.53
N THR A 479 -35.31 3.42 9.38
CA THR A 479 -36.21 3.12 10.49
C THR A 479 -35.49 3.31 11.81
N MET A 480 -36.13 4.01 12.75
CA MET A 480 -35.59 4.28 14.09
C MET A 480 -36.67 4.06 15.15
N ASN A 481 -36.32 3.51 16.30
CA ASN A 481 -37.28 3.34 17.41
C ASN A 481 -37.07 4.36 18.54
N TYR A 482 -35.84 4.85 18.73
CA TYR A 482 -35.46 5.73 19.82
C TYR A 482 -35.08 7.12 19.32
N ASN A 483 -35.22 8.15 20.17
CA ASN A 483 -34.59 9.45 19.91
C ASN A 483 -33.06 9.27 19.85
N PHE A 484 -32.45 9.62 18.71
CA PHE A 484 -30.99 9.56 18.62
C PHE A 484 -30.32 10.58 19.54
N LYS A 485 -29.30 10.13 20.25
CA LYS A 485 -28.30 11.00 20.86
C LYS A 485 -27.06 11.00 19.97
N ILE A 486 -26.65 12.18 19.51
CA ILE A 486 -25.29 12.34 18.98
C ILE A 486 -24.37 12.36 20.19
N ALA A 487 -23.46 11.40 20.25
CA ALA A 487 -22.28 11.57 21.07
C ALA A 487 -21.38 12.59 20.36
N ASP A 488 -21.22 13.76 20.99
CA ASP A 488 -20.15 14.68 20.65
C ASP A 488 -18.80 14.00 20.91
N SER A 489 -17.70 14.57 20.42
CA SER A 489 -16.35 13.98 20.50
C SER A 489 -15.91 13.57 21.92
N GLY A 490 -16.60 14.02 22.98
CA GLY A 490 -16.43 13.57 24.36
C GLY A 490 -17.42 12.50 24.85
N GLY A 491 -18.61 12.37 24.25
CA GLY A 491 -19.69 11.49 24.71
C GLY A 491 -19.56 9.99 24.42
N PHE A 492 -18.54 9.55 23.67
CA PHE A 492 -18.15 8.13 23.59
C PHE A 492 -16.94 7.80 24.46
N ILE A 493 -16.37 8.80 25.13
CA ILE A 493 -15.31 8.64 26.12
C ILE A 493 -15.99 8.58 27.49
N ASP A 494 -16.71 7.49 27.75
CA ASP A 494 -16.83 6.88 29.08
C ASP A 494 -17.83 5.71 29.05
N GLU A 495 -17.29 4.54 28.72
CA GLU A 495 -17.47 3.33 29.53
C GLU A 495 -16.18 2.47 29.55
N CYS A 496 -15.16 2.80 28.76
CA CYS A 496 -13.84 2.19 28.85
C CYS A 496 -12.72 3.24 28.68
N VAL A 497 -11.99 3.50 29.77
CA VAL A 497 -10.74 4.29 29.91
C VAL A 497 -10.91 5.73 30.40
N GLU A 498 -10.78 5.92 31.71
CA GLU A 498 -10.38 7.20 32.31
C GLU A 498 -9.08 7.70 31.67
N ARG A 499 -9.09 8.88 31.04
CA ARG A 499 -7.89 9.72 30.96
C ARG A 499 -8.17 11.19 31.24
N PRO A 500 -7.37 11.82 32.12
CA PRO A 500 -7.40 13.25 32.37
C PRO A 500 -6.65 14.01 31.26
N ASP A 501 -7.05 15.26 31.07
CA ASP A 501 -6.33 16.35 30.40
C ASP A 501 -6.44 16.47 28.85
N LYS A 502 -7.21 17.51 28.46
CA LYS A 502 -7.11 18.34 27.23
C LYS A 502 -7.28 17.63 25.87
N MET A 503 -8.53 17.60 25.39
CA MET A 503 -8.90 17.38 23.98
C MET A 503 -8.50 18.56 23.07
N GLU A 504 -7.21 18.73 22.77
CA GLU A 504 -6.72 19.74 21.80
C GLU A 504 -6.28 19.15 20.44
N ASN A 505 -6.27 17.83 20.24
CA ASN A 505 -5.75 17.21 19.00
C ASN A 505 -6.64 16.05 18.50
N TYR A 506 -7.82 16.36 17.93
CA TYR A 506 -8.37 15.50 16.89
C TYR A 506 -7.81 15.97 15.54
N ASP A 507 -7.24 15.02 14.79
CA ASP A 507 -6.45 15.17 13.57
C ASP A 507 -6.94 16.27 12.62
N TYR A 508 -6.08 17.27 12.42
CA TYR A 508 -6.18 18.33 11.42
C TYR A 508 -6.59 17.78 10.02
N LEU A 509 -6.19 16.54 9.71
CA LEU A 509 -6.42 15.85 8.44
C LEU A 509 -7.90 15.48 8.17
N GLU A 510 -8.68 15.14 9.20
CA GLU A 510 -10.10 14.80 9.02
C GLU A 510 -10.94 16.07 8.82
N TYR A 511 -10.58 17.18 9.49
CA TYR A 511 -11.17 18.49 9.24
C TYR A 511 -10.86 19.03 7.83
N GLU A 512 -9.63 18.88 7.32
CA GLU A 512 -9.31 19.28 5.95
C GLU A 512 -10.11 18.51 4.89
N LYS A 513 -10.37 17.21 5.10
CA LYS A 513 -11.25 16.43 4.23
C LYS A 513 -12.70 16.91 4.32
N MET A 514 -13.20 17.23 5.52
CA MET A 514 -14.54 17.80 5.74
C MET A 514 -14.75 19.11 4.97
N ILE A 515 -13.73 19.98 4.97
CA ILE A 515 -13.74 21.28 4.27
C ILE A 515 -13.77 21.08 2.75
N ASN A 516 -13.01 20.11 2.24
CA ASN A 516 -13.02 19.80 0.81
C ASN A 516 -14.41 19.36 0.30
N TYR A 517 -15.26 18.74 1.14
CA TYR A 517 -16.61 18.33 0.73
C TYR A 517 -17.58 19.50 0.52
N GLU A 518 -17.55 20.54 1.37
CA GLU A 518 -18.38 21.73 1.14
C GLU A 518 -17.84 22.61 0.03
N ARG A 519 -16.51 22.74 -0.09
CA ARG A 519 -15.85 23.37 -1.24
C ARG A 519 -16.33 22.78 -2.57
N ILE A 520 -16.60 21.47 -2.62
CA ILE A 520 -17.14 20.80 -3.83
C ILE A 520 -18.58 21.22 -4.13
N ASN A 521 -19.41 21.55 -3.13
CA ASN A 521 -20.85 21.78 -3.34
C ASN A 521 -21.19 23.22 -3.75
N ASP A 522 -20.49 24.24 -3.26
CA ASP A 522 -20.74 25.65 -3.66
C ASP A 522 -19.50 26.42 -4.17
N GLY A 523 -18.32 25.77 -4.18
CA GLY A 523 -17.10 26.34 -4.76
C GLY A 523 -16.38 27.37 -3.91
N ASN A 524 -16.87 27.68 -2.70
CA ASN A 524 -16.24 28.68 -1.83
C ASN A 524 -15.28 28.05 -0.82
N ASP A 525 -14.25 28.81 -0.44
CA ASP A 525 -13.27 28.40 0.57
C ASP A 525 -13.77 28.83 1.96
N TYR A 526 -13.98 27.89 2.87
CA TYR A 526 -14.49 28.17 4.22
C TYR A 526 -13.41 27.93 5.27
N PRO A 527 -13.36 28.70 6.38
CA PRO A 527 -12.43 28.47 7.46
C PRO A 527 -12.86 27.24 8.22
N ASN A 528 -11.90 26.47 8.73
CA ASN A 528 -12.13 25.15 9.35
C ASN A 528 -13.15 25.18 10.50
N GLU A 529 -13.29 26.32 11.19
CA GLU A 529 -14.20 26.50 12.33
C GLU A 529 -15.68 26.54 11.94
N HIS A 530 -16.02 26.93 10.71
CA HIS A 530 -17.39 26.96 10.19
C HIS A 530 -18.05 25.57 10.23
N MET A 531 -17.28 24.54 9.82
CA MET A 531 -17.78 23.17 9.70
C MET A 531 -18.05 22.47 11.03
N ARG A 532 -17.54 22.97 12.15
CA ARG A 532 -17.68 22.34 13.49
C ARG A 532 -19.14 22.24 13.95
N HIS A 533 -20.04 23.02 13.36
CA HIS A 533 -21.44 23.10 13.76
C HIS A 533 -22.39 22.25 12.91
N TYR A 534 -21.90 21.70 11.79
CA TYR A 534 -22.67 20.89 10.83
C TYR A 534 -22.40 19.39 10.92
N VAL A 535 -21.81 18.98 12.03
CA VAL A 535 -21.28 17.65 12.25
C VAL A 535 -22.42 16.68 12.64
N THR A 536 -22.87 15.83 11.70
CA THR A 536 -24.09 15.02 11.84
C THR A 536 -23.88 13.57 11.42
N PRO A 537 -24.69 12.60 11.89
CA PRO A 537 -24.53 11.19 11.53
C PRO A 537 -24.84 10.86 10.07
N PHE A 538 -25.82 11.55 9.46
CA PHE A 538 -26.32 11.27 8.11
C PHE A 538 -25.98 12.40 7.13
N TRP A 539 -24.79 12.98 7.27
CA TRP A 539 -24.34 14.04 6.39
C TRP A 539 -24.39 13.61 4.93
N ASN A 540 -25.00 14.43 4.07
CA ASN A 540 -24.98 14.22 2.62
C ASN A 540 -25.59 12.88 2.16
N CYS A 541 -26.55 12.35 2.91
CA CYS A 541 -27.39 11.22 2.48
C CYS A 541 -28.44 11.68 1.47
N LYS A 542 -28.00 12.08 0.27
CA LYS A 542 -28.84 12.73 -0.76
C LYS A 542 -30.03 11.89 -1.23
N MET A 543 -29.97 10.57 -1.07
CA MET A 543 -31.03 9.65 -1.49
C MET A 543 -32.10 9.37 -0.43
N LEU A 544 -31.92 9.88 0.81
CA LEU A 544 -32.80 9.58 1.92
C LEU A 544 -34.16 10.25 1.70
N ARG A 545 -35.16 9.44 1.35
CA ARG A 545 -36.53 9.90 1.02
C ARG A 545 -37.55 9.60 2.11
N LYS A 546 -37.33 8.54 2.91
CA LYS A 546 -38.31 8.02 3.86
C LYS A 546 -37.70 7.76 5.22
N ILE A 547 -38.36 8.25 6.27
CA ILE A 547 -38.03 7.96 7.66
C ILE A 547 -39.23 7.32 8.36
N THR A 548 -39.02 6.20 9.05
CA THR A 548 -40.03 5.54 9.88
C THR A 548 -39.69 5.73 11.36
N LEU A 549 -40.60 6.35 12.11
CA LEU A 549 -40.46 6.63 13.54
C LEU A 549 -41.25 5.61 14.36
N GLY A 550 -40.54 4.84 15.19
CA GLY A 550 -41.10 3.85 16.11
C GLY A 550 -41.69 4.46 17.39
N SER A 551 -42.21 3.61 18.28
CA SER A 551 -43.04 4.02 19.42
C SER A 551 -42.32 4.89 20.46
N GLU A 552 -41.00 4.71 20.63
CA GLU A 552 -40.21 5.42 21.65
C GLU A 552 -39.64 6.76 21.16
N VAL A 553 -39.93 7.17 19.91
CA VAL A 553 -39.52 8.48 19.40
C VAL A 553 -40.48 9.54 19.94
N THR A 554 -39.95 10.46 20.76
CA THR A 554 -40.69 11.58 21.38
C THR A 554 -40.19 12.96 20.93
N SER A 555 -39.08 13.02 20.18
CA SER A 555 -38.63 14.24 19.51
C SER A 555 -37.93 13.93 18.18
N PHE A 556 -37.96 14.87 17.25
CA PHE A 556 -37.35 14.72 15.93
C PHE A 556 -36.80 16.07 15.44
N SER A 557 -35.68 16.05 14.72
CA SER A 557 -35.08 17.26 14.13
C SER A 557 -34.37 16.92 12.82
N LEU A 558 -34.65 17.72 11.78
CA LEU A 558 -34.02 17.59 10.47
C LEU A 558 -32.53 17.96 10.46
N LYS A 559 -32.02 18.58 11.55
CA LYS A 559 -30.61 18.95 11.65
C LYS A 559 -29.66 17.76 11.44
N TYR A 560 -30.12 16.53 11.73
CA TYR A 560 -29.32 15.32 11.59
C TYR A 560 -29.24 14.76 10.17
N PHE A 561 -30.04 15.29 9.25
CA PHE A 561 -30.18 14.81 7.87
C PHE A 561 -29.90 15.92 6.84
N PRO A 562 -28.75 16.61 6.93
CA PRO A 562 -28.45 17.70 6.02
C PRO A 562 -28.27 17.18 4.59
N ASN A 563 -28.75 17.96 3.61
CA ASN A 563 -28.73 17.61 2.18
C ASN A 563 -29.49 16.31 1.82
N SER A 564 -30.43 15.87 2.66
CA SER A 564 -31.33 14.75 2.34
C SER A 564 -32.52 15.18 1.47
N THR A 565 -33.27 14.22 0.92
CA THR A 565 -34.43 14.44 0.04
C THR A 565 -35.72 13.87 0.66
N ILE A 566 -35.85 14.02 1.98
CA ILE A 566 -36.96 13.46 2.76
C ILE A 566 -38.28 14.01 2.21
N THR A 567 -39.15 13.10 1.80
CA THR A 567 -40.49 13.38 1.25
C THR A 567 -41.59 12.61 1.98
N GLU A 568 -41.21 11.70 2.87
CA GLU A 568 -42.13 10.85 3.62
C GLU A 568 -41.61 10.60 5.04
N ILE A 569 -42.46 10.85 6.05
CA ILE A 569 -42.26 10.37 7.41
C ILE A 569 -43.44 9.46 7.76
N VAL A 570 -43.14 8.24 8.19
CA VAL A 570 -44.12 7.21 8.59
C VAL A 570 -44.05 6.99 10.10
N LEU A 571 -45.22 6.86 10.73
CA LEU A 571 -45.33 6.55 12.15
C LEU A 571 -45.61 5.04 12.33
N ASP A 572 -44.67 4.31 12.92
CA ASP A 572 -44.79 2.88 13.27
C ASP A 572 -45.14 2.77 14.75
N ASN A 573 -46.45 2.63 15.06
CA ASN A 573 -46.97 2.58 16.43
C ASN A 573 -46.57 3.79 17.31
N ASN A 574 -46.30 4.94 16.68
CA ASN A 574 -45.93 6.16 17.38
C ASN A 574 -47.17 7.02 17.67
N ASN A 575 -47.47 7.21 18.96
CA ASN A 575 -48.60 8.01 19.44
C ASN A 575 -48.19 9.42 19.89
N ASN A 576 -46.94 9.83 19.66
CA ASN A 576 -46.42 11.15 20.05
C ASN A 576 -46.61 12.20 18.94
N PHE A 577 -46.77 11.74 17.70
CA PHE A 577 -46.84 12.62 16.53
C PHE A 577 -48.09 12.38 15.68
N VAL A 578 -48.36 13.34 14.81
CA VAL A 578 -49.28 13.18 13.67
C VAL A 578 -48.63 13.75 12.42
N VAL A 579 -48.77 13.06 11.29
CA VAL A 579 -48.31 13.53 9.99
C VAL A 579 -49.50 14.02 9.18
N GLU A 580 -49.47 15.27 8.75
CA GLU A 580 -50.50 15.86 7.91
C GLU A 580 -49.89 16.83 6.90
N ASN A 581 -50.28 16.72 5.63
CA ASN A 581 -49.80 17.60 4.54
C ASN A 581 -48.27 17.74 4.47
N GLY A 582 -47.53 16.65 4.73
CA GLY A 582 -46.07 16.63 4.74
C GLY A 582 -45.42 17.44 5.88
N ILE A 583 -46.13 17.56 7.00
CA ILE A 583 -45.64 18.18 8.25
C ILE A 583 -45.79 17.16 9.38
N LEU A 584 -44.75 17.04 10.20
CA LEU A 584 -44.74 16.26 11.43
C LEU A 584 -45.09 17.19 12.61
N TYR A 585 -46.24 16.95 13.21
CA TYR A 585 -46.74 17.67 14.39
C TYR A 585 -46.68 16.79 15.64
N ASP A 586 -46.80 17.42 16.82
CA ASP A 586 -47.37 16.75 18.00
C ASP A 586 -48.86 16.39 17.78
N THR A 587 -49.40 15.51 18.62
CA THR A 587 -50.80 15.06 18.50
C THR A 587 -51.84 16.18 18.63
N THR A 588 -51.50 17.29 19.27
CA THR A 588 -52.35 18.49 19.42
C THR A 588 -52.19 19.51 18.29
N LYS A 589 -51.24 19.30 17.35
CA LYS A 589 -50.89 20.24 16.26
C LYS A 589 -50.47 21.64 16.73
N THR A 590 -49.92 21.71 17.93
CA THR A 590 -49.37 22.91 18.56
C THR A 590 -47.87 23.04 18.34
N ILE A 591 -47.16 21.96 17.99
CA ILE A 591 -45.72 21.94 17.74
C ILE A 591 -45.43 21.36 16.36
N ILE A 592 -44.63 22.05 15.55
CA ILE A 592 -44.03 21.49 14.32
C ILE A 592 -42.63 20.94 14.64
N TYR A 593 -42.37 19.68 14.28
CA TYR A 593 -41.06 19.02 14.43
C TYR A 593 -40.25 18.93 13.13
N ALA A 594 -40.94 18.72 12.01
CA ALA A 594 -40.30 18.65 10.71
C ALA A 594 -41.28 18.96 9.59
N TYR A 595 -40.73 19.48 8.51
CA TYR A 595 -41.40 19.69 7.25
C TYR A 595 -40.72 18.86 6.16
N PHE A 596 -41.51 18.24 5.28
CA PHE A 596 -41.02 17.40 4.18
C PHE A 596 -41.96 17.37 2.98
N ASN A 597 -42.94 18.26 2.89
CA ASN A 597 -43.77 18.38 1.69
C ASN A 597 -42.94 18.96 0.52
N THR A 598 -43.31 18.66 -0.72
CA THR A 598 -42.64 19.17 -1.93
C THR A 598 -43.62 19.72 -2.96
N GLN A 599 -44.91 19.77 -2.62
CA GLN A 599 -45.99 20.04 -3.57
C GLN A 599 -46.37 21.53 -3.67
N SER A 600 -45.82 22.40 -2.82
CA SER A 600 -46.11 23.85 -2.81
C SER A 600 -44.83 24.68 -2.82
N THR A 601 -44.90 25.85 -3.45
CA THR A 601 -43.85 26.88 -3.42
C THR A 601 -44.02 27.85 -2.26
N GLU A 602 -45.18 27.84 -1.58
CA GLU A 602 -45.51 28.77 -0.50
C GLU A 602 -45.96 28.03 0.75
N PHE A 603 -45.63 28.60 1.92
CA PHE A 603 -46.04 28.07 3.22
C PHE A 603 -46.53 29.16 4.15
N THR A 604 -47.65 28.92 4.82
CA THR A 604 -48.08 29.69 5.98
C THR A 604 -48.15 28.74 7.17
N VAL A 605 -47.43 29.06 8.24
CA VAL A 605 -47.52 28.29 9.49
C VAL A 605 -48.95 28.39 10.01
N PRO A 606 -49.65 27.26 10.25
CA PRO A 606 -51.04 27.30 10.70
C PRO A 606 -51.22 28.02 12.04
N ASP A 607 -52.34 28.70 12.22
CA ASP A 607 -52.66 29.44 13.46
C ASP A 607 -52.74 28.55 14.71
N THR A 608 -52.99 27.24 14.53
CA THR A 608 -53.01 26.26 15.63
C THR A 608 -51.63 26.00 16.22
N VAL A 609 -50.56 26.33 15.50
CA VAL A 609 -49.19 26.08 15.93
C VAL A 609 -48.81 27.15 16.94
N GLU A 610 -48.29 26.74 18.09
CA GLU A 610 -47.78 27.62 19.15
C GLU A 610 -46.24 27.67 19.14
N THR A 611 -45.60 26.58 18.69
CA THR A 611 -44.13 26.46 18.68
C THR A 611 -43.65 25.72 17.43
N ILE A 612 -42.49 26.12 16.91
CA ILE A 612 -41.77 25.37 15.86
C ILE A 612 -40.46 24.89 16.47
N SER A 613 -40.10 23.63 16.27
CA SER A 613 -38.85 23.06 16.79
C SER A 613 -37.63 23.56 16.01
N PRO A 614 -36.42 23.62 16.62
CA PRO A 614 -35.21 24.02 15.91
C PRO A 614 -34.97 23.17 14.65
N PHE A 615 -34.61 23.83 13.55
CA PHE A 615 -34.41 23.22 12.23
C PHE A 615 -35.65 22.53 11.62
N ALA A 616 -36.85 22.70 12.17
CA ALA A 616 -38.04 22.01 11.65
C ALA A 616 -38.44 22.46 10.23
N LEU A 617 -38.09 23.69 9.83
CA LEU A 617 -38.28 24.20 8.47
C LEU A 617 -36.96 24.29 7.68
N ALA A 618 -35.86 23.72 8.20
CA ALA A 618 -34.61 23.68 7.45
C ALA A 618 -34.76 22.83 6.17
N TYR A 619 -33.97 23.15 5.13
CA TYR A 619 -34.01 22.49 3.82
C TYR A 619 -35.35 22.58 3.06
N SER A 620 -36.26 23.46 3.50
CA SER A 620 -37.58 23.57 2.86
C SER A 620 -37.46 24.04 1.39
N PRO A 621 -38.29 23.49 0.47
CA PRO A 621 -38.30 23.84 -0.94
C PRO A 621 -39.14 25.10 -1.24
N TYR A 622 -39.66 25.75 -0.20
CA TYR A 622 -40.51 26.93 -0.33
C TYR A 622 -39.74 28.14 -0.85
N GLU A 623 -40.37 28.88 -1.74
CA GLU A 623 -39.91 30.20 -2.18
C GLU A 623 -40.39 31.30 -1.23
N THR A 624 -41.56 31.12 -0.59
CA THR A 624 -42.10 32.08 0.39
C THR A 624 -42.59 31.37 1.66
N ILE A 625 -42.31 31.97 2.82
CA ILE A 625 -42.80 31.48 4.13
C ILE A 625 -43.42 32.62 4.93
N THR A 626 -44.62 32.41 5.46
CA THR A 626 -45.30 33.31 6.39
C THR A 626 -45.39 32.70 7.79
N VAL A 627 -44.83 33.41 8.77
CA VAL A 627 -44.81 33.05 10.19
C VAL A 627 -45.78 33.98 10.95
N PRO A 628 -46.79 33.45 11.68
CA PRO A 628 -47.80 34.24 12.35
C PRO A 628 -47.28 34.91 13.62
N LYS A 629 -48.06 35.87 14.11
CA LYS A 629 -47.67 36.85 15.15
C LYS A 629 -47.22 36.27 16.50
N HIS A 630 -47.61 35.04 16.82
CA HIS A 630 -47.35 34.38 18.10
C HIS A 630 -46.18 33.40 18.06
N ILE A 631 -45.59 33.15 16.89
CA ILE A 631 -44.47 32.22 16.73
C ILE A 631 -43.14 32.92 16.96
N ASN A 632 -42.31 32.35 17.82
CA ASN A 632 -40.94 32.79 18.05
C ASN A 632 -40.00 32.28 16.96
N ILE A 633 -39.08 33.14 16.53
CA ILE A 633 -37.99 32.75 15.62
C ILE A 633 -36.83 32.22 16.46
N ILE A 634 -36.39 31.01 16.14
CA ILE A 634 -35.39 30.25 16.91
C ILE A 634 -34.24 29.80 16.01
N ASN A 635 -33.20 29.24 16.64
CA ASN A 635 -31.98 28.81 15.94
C ASN A 635 -32.26 27.80 14.81
N GLY A 636 -31.61 28.01 13.67
CA GLY A 636 -31.62 27.11 12.52
C GLY A 636 -32.96 26.97 11.81
N LEU A 637 -33.97 27.79 12.14
CA LEU A 637 -35.34 27.58 11.70
C LEU A 637 -35.49 27.43 10.18
N PHE A 638 -34.83 28.29 9.40
CA PHE A 638 -34.85 28.27 7.93
C PHE A 638 -33.50 27.90 7.31
N ALA A 639 -32.60 27.26 8.05
CA ALA A 639 -31.27 26.90 7.53
C ALA A 639 -31.38 26.07 6.24
N PHE A 640 -30.51 26.32 5.28
CA PHE A 640 -30.41 25.62 3.99
C PHE A 640 -31.70 25.62 3.14
N CYS A 641 -32.60 26.59 3.34
CA CYS A 641 -33.75 26.76 2.44
C CYS A 641 -33.29 27.38 1.11
N HIS A 642 -32.64 26.59 0.26
CA HIS A 642 -31.96 27.08 -0.95
C HIS A 642 -32.91 27.78 -1.95
N LYS A 643 -34.20 27.48 -1.93
CA LYS A 643 -35.21 28.08 -2.81
C LYS A 643 -35.90 29.31 -2.22
N LEU A 644 -35.73 29.57 -0.93
CA LEU A 644 -36.41 30.63 -0.21
C LEU A 644 -35.99 31.99 -0.76
N LYS A 645 -36.95 32.80 -1.20
CA LYS A 645 -36.77 34.16 -1.72
C LYS A 645 -37.24 35.20 -0.73
N GLU A 646 -38.32 34.90 -0.01
CA GLU A 646 -38.96 35.84 0.92
C GLU A 646 -39.47 35.14 2.18
N VAL A 647 -39.31 35.79 3.33
CA VAL A 647 -39.98 35.40 4.58
C VAL A 647 -40.72 36.57 5.19
N THR A 648 -42.00 36.36 5.51
CA THR A 648 -42.82 37.30 6.27
C THR A 648 -42.97 36.81 7.71
N ILE A 649 -42.45 37.58 8.67
CA ILE A 649 -42.54 37.31 10.10
C ILE A 649 -43.48 38.32 10.73
N GLN A 650 -44.71 37.88 11.04
CA GLN A 650 -45.75 38.72 11.62
C GLN A 650 -45.56 38.94 13.14
N ALA A 651 -44.64 38.19 13.76
CA ALA A 651 -44.27 38.40 15.14
C ALA A 651 -43.40 39.65 15.28
N LYS A 652 -43.61 40.42 16.34
CA LYS A 652 -42.69 41.49 16.71
C LYS A 652 -41.43 40.86 17.28
N ILE A 653 -40.34 40.92 16.51
CA ILE A 653 -39.07 40.31 16.92
C ILE A 653 -38.04 41.36 17.30
N ASN A 654 -37.18 40.98 18.23
CA ASN A 654 -36.01 41.75 18.64
C ASN A 654 -34.70 40.97 18.49
N ARG A 655 -34.74 39.70 18.07
CA ARG A 655 -33.56 38.86 17.89
C ARG A 655 -33.78 37.87 16.75
N LEU A 656 -32.70 37.52 16.06
CA LEU A 656 -32.61 36.35 15.20
C LEU A 656 -31.58 35.39 15.79
N GLY A 657 -31.93 34.11 15.88
CA GLY A 657 -31.09 33.07 16.47
C GLY A 657 -29.92 32.65 15.57
N ASP A 658 -29.06 31.80 16.10
CA ASP A 658 -27.94 31.23 15.34
C ASP A 658 -28.45 30.41 14.15
N TYR A 659 -27.76 30.47 13.01
CA TYR A 659 -28.06 29.72 11.79
C TYR A 659 -29.44 29.96 11.17
N THR A 660 -30.21 30.95 11.63
CA THR A 660 -31.65 31.08 11.28
C THR A 660 -31.92 31.03 9.78
N PHE A 661 -31.12 31.72 8.96
CA PHE A 661 -31.20 31.75 7.49
C PHE A 661 -29.90 31.26 6.84
N SER A 662 -29.09 30.47 7.55
CA SER A 662 -27.80 29.96 7.06
C SER A 662 -27.99 29.26 5.71
N HIS A 663 -27.14 29.53 4.72
CA HIS A 663 -27.20 28.98 3.35
C HIS A 663 -28.53 29.16 2.61
N CYS A 664 -29.34 30.18 2.92
CA CYS A 664 -30.50 30.52 2.09
C CYS A 664 -30.06 31.27 0.81
N TYR A 665 -29.49 30.54 -0.14
CA TYR A 665 -28.81 31.10 -1.33
C TYR A 665 -29.66 32.09 -2.14
N ASN A 666 -30.98 31.87 -2.20
CA ASN A 666 -31.91 32.71 -2.97
C ASN A 666 -32.67 33.75 -2.13
N LEU A 667 -32.38 33.89 -0.83
CA LEU A 667 -33.13 34.80 0.03
C LEU A 667 -32.87 36.24 -0.39
N GLU A 668 -33.90 36.94 -0.87
CA GLU A 668 -33.81 38.31 -1.37
C GLU A 668 -34.26 39.30 -0.31
N THR A 669 -35.38 39.01 0.37
CA THR A 669 -36.00 39.93 1.33
C THR A 669 -36.57 39.23 2.56
N ILE A 670 -36.68 39.97 3.65
CA ILE A 670 -37.30 39.52 4.90
C ILE A 670 -38.20 40.64 5.40
N ASN A 671 -39.48 40.34 5.58
CA ASN A 671 -40.51 41.29 5.97
C ASN A 671 -40.87 41.06 7.44
N PHE A 672 -40.55 42.01 8.32
CA PHE A 672 -40.96 41.96 9.72
C PHE A 672 -42.23 42.76 9.97
N ALA A 673 -42.98 42.37 10.99
CA ALA A 673 -44.12 43.14 11.48
C ALA A 673 -43.72 44.55 11.89
N GLU A 674 -44.65 45.50 11.70
CA GLU A 674 -44.48 46.89 12.13
C GLU A 674 -44.13 46.98 13.62
N GLY A 675 -43.12 47.79 13.93
CA GLY A 675 -42.59 47.95 15.28
C GLY A 675 -41.61 46.85 15.71
N SER A 676 -41.20 45.95 14.80
CA SER A 676 -40.03 45.09 15.03
C SER A 676 -38.76 45.93 15.14
N SER A 677 -37.89 45.59 16.08
CA SER A 677 -36.68 46.34 16.38
C SER A 677 -35.57 45.37 16.78
N LEU A 678 -34.78 44.94 15.81
CA LEU A 678 -33.72 43.97 16.03
C LEU A 678 -32.62 44.54 16.94
N ILE A 679 -32.31 43.79 17.99
CA ILE A 679 -31.28 44.05 19.01
C ILE A 679 -30.08 43.14 18.78
N SER A 680 -30.29 41.89 18.38
CA SER A 680 -29.20 40.93 18.14
C SER A 680 -29.41 40.01 16.94
N ILE A 681 -28.30 39.69 16.27
CA ILE A 681 -28.21 38.67 15.21
C ILE A 681 -27.27 37.56 15.67
N GLY A 682 -27.72 36.30 15.60
CA GLY A 682 -26.94 35.14 16.00
C GLY A 682 -25.76 34.81 15.08
N HIS A 683 -24.96 33.83 15.50
CA HIS A 683 -23.85 33.26 14.74
C HIS A 683 -24.35 32.66 13.42
N GLU A 684 -23.64 32.90 12.31
CA GLU A 684 -23.96 32.36 10.98
C GLU A 684 -25.41 32.61 10.52
N CYS A 685 -26.08 33.64 11.05
CA CYS A 685 -27.50 33.83 10.81
C CYS A 685 -27.83 33.95 9.31
N PHE A 686 -27.02 34.68 8.53
CA PHE A 686 -27.19 34.91 7.09
C PHE A 686 -25.98 34.48 6.26
N ILE A 687 -25.14 33.56 6.77
CA ILE A 687 -24.00 33.08 5.98
C ILE A 687 -24.50 32.52 4.64
N CYS A 688 -23.82 32.87 3.55
CA CYS A 688 -24.15 32.45 2.18
C CYS A 688 -25.55 32.85 1.69
N CYS A 689 -26.19 33.87 2.28
CA CYS A 689 -27.38 34.48 1.70
C CYS A 689 -27.01 35.38 0.50
N TYR A 690 -26.56 34.78 -0.61
CA TYR A 690 -25.95 35.50 -1.74
C TYR A 690 -26.86 36.58 -2.33
N LYS A 691 -28.18 36.36 -2.35
CA LYS A 691 -29.16 37.29 -2.91
C LYS A 691 -29.73 38.32 -1.94
N LEU A 692 -29.36 38.26 -0.65
CA LEU A 692 -29.91 39.16 0.34
C LEU A 692 -29.39 40.58 0.10
N SER A 693 -30.24 41.44 -0.47
CA SER A 693 -29.84 42.79 -0.88
C SER A 693 -30.10 43.85 0.19
N SER A 694 -31.05 43.57 1.09
CA SER A 694 -31.44 44.50 2.15
C SER A 694 -32.04 43.75 3.33
N LEU A 695 -31.91 44.35 4.51
CA LEU A 695 -32.60 43.94 5.73
C LEU A 695 -33.53 45.05 6.20
N PRO A 696 -34.57 44.74 6.96
CA PRO A 696 -35.31 45.74 7.72
C PRO A 696 -34.40 46.55 8.66
N SER A 697 -34.92 47.65 9.22
CA SER A 697 -34.12 48.58 10.05
C SER A 697 -33.34 47.87 11.16
N MET A 698 -32.03 48.10 11.19
CA MET A 698 -31.08 47.58 12.17
C MET A 698 -30.54 48.67 13.12
N GLU A 699 -31.23 49.81 13.23
CA GLU A 699 -30.78 50.99 14.00
C GLU A 699 -30.56 50.73 15.50
N ASN A 700 -31.21 49.69 16.03
CA ASN A 700 -31.19 49.30 17.43
C ASN A 700 -30.32 48.07 17.70
N ALA A 701 -29.64 47.53 16.68
CA ALA A 701 -28.79 46.36 16.84
C ALA A 701 -27.54 46.71 17.67
N ILE A 702 -27.27 45.91 18.70
CA ILE A 702 -26.13 46.06 19.60
C ILE A 702 -25.19 44.85 19.57
N SER A 703 -25.65 43.71 19.05
CA SER A 703 -24.92 42.44 19.09
C SER A 703 -25.04 41.69 17.76
N LEU A 704 -23.91 41.21 17.27
CA LEU A 704 -23.78 40.38 16.07
C LEU A 704 -23.03 39.09 16.45
N GLY A 705 -23.31 37.99 15.74
CA GLY A 705 -22.57 36.74 15.84
C GLY A 705 -21.44 36.63 14.81
N ASN A 706 -20.49 35.71 15.06
CA ASN A 706 -19.45 35.35 14.08
C ASN A 706 -20.10 34.90 12.77
N TYR A 707 -19.49 35.22 11.63
CA TYR A 707 -19.97 34.84 10.29
C TYR A 707 -21.39 35.31 9.92
N SER A 708 -22.02 36.18 10.71
CA SER A 708 -23.47 36.47 10.58
C SER A 708 -23.91 37.00 9.21
N PHE A 709 -23.03 37.68 8.45
CA PHE A 709 -23.27 38.17 7.09
C PHE A 709 -22.16 37.75 6.11
N ALA A 710 -21.42 36.68 6.41
CA ALA A 710 -20.38 36.18 5.53
C ALA A 710 -21.01 35.75 4.18
N TYR A 711 -20.33 36.05 3.07
CA TYR A 711 -20.80 35.74 1.71
C TYR A 711 -22.15 36.36 1.30
N CYS A 712 -22.68 37.36 2.03
CA CYS A 712 -23.82 38.17 1.58
C CYS A 712 -23.40 39.10 0.42
N THR A 713 -23.26 38.56 -0.78
CA THR A 713 -22.69 39.28 -1.94
C THR A 713 -23.63 40.28 -2.58
N SER A 714 -24.94 40.22 -2.32
CA SER A 714 -25.88 41.27 -2.76
C SER A 714 -26.04 42.41 -1.75
N LEU A 715 -25.58 42.23 -0.50
CA LEU A 715 -25.67 43.25 0.55
C LEU A 715 -24.54 44.27 0.38
N THR A 716 -24.87 45.46 -0.13
CA THR A 716 -23.88 46.53 -0.40
C THR A 716 -23.80 47.58 0.71
N SER A 717 -24.82 47.67 1.55
CA SER A 717 -24.89 48.62 2.66
C SER A 717 -25.57 48.03 3.87
N ILE A 718 -25.12 48.41 5.06
CA ILE A 718 -25.77 48.07 6.32
C ILE A 718 -25.55 49.21 7.32
N ASN A 719 -26.63 49.62 8.00
CA ASN A 719 -26.60 50.69 9.00
C ASN A 719 -26.87 50.11 10.40
N ILE A 720 -25.81 50.03 11.23
CA ILE A 720 -25.83 49.46 12.58
C ILE A 720 -25.11 50.39 13.58
N PRO A 721 -25.69 51.55 13.90
CA PRO A 721 -24.99 52.67 14.54
C PRO A 721 -24.70 52.46 16.04
N LYS A 722 -25.14 51.35 16.64
CA LYS A 722 -25.00 51.07 18.09
C LYS A 722 -24.13 49.85 18.40
N VAL A 723 -23.58 49.16 17.41
CA VAL A 723 -22.77 47.95 17.62
C VAL A 723 -21.39 48.33 18.17
N SER A 724 -21.05 47.79 19.34
CA SER A 724 -19.75 48.00 19.99
C SER A 724 -18.68 46.97 19.61
N LEU A 725 -19.07 45.83 19.04
CA LEU A 725 -18.19 44.75 18.64
C LEU A 725 -18.58 44.20 17.27
N ILE A 726 -17.64 44.18 16.32
CA ILE A 726 -17.77 43.44 15.06
C ILE A 726 -17.07 42.08 15.22
N PRO A 727 -17.82 40.96 15.19
CA PRO A 727 -17.27 39.62 15.44
C PRO A 727 -16.38 39.09 14.31
N SER A 728 -15.73 37.94 14.57
CA SER A 728 -14.82 37.33 13.58
C SER A 728 -15.61 36.93 12.33
N PHE A 729 -15.03 37.20 11.16
CA PHE A 729 -15.60 36.87 9.84
C PHE A 729 -17.01 37.43 9.55
N CYS A 730 -17.49 38.40 10.35
CA CYS A 730 -18.87 38.89 10.30
C CYS A 730 -19.37 39.27 8.90
N PHE A 731 -18.55 39.98 8.11
CA PHE A 731 -18.85 40.44 6.75
C PHE A 731 -17.89 39.85 5.71
N TRP A 732 -17.21 38.74 6.03
CA TRP A 732 -16.19 38.14 5.17
C TRP A 732 -16.77 37.78 3.79
N HIS A 733 -16.07 38.15 2.71
CA HIS A 733 -16.53 37.97 1.31
C HIS A 733 -17.89 38.61 0.95
N SER A 734 -18.44 39.50 1.78
CA SER A 734 -19.62 40.31 1.40
C SER A 734 -19.25 41.49 0.50
N ASN A 735 -20.22 42.11 -0.18
CA ASN A 735 -19.99 43.29 -1.02
C ASN A 735 -20.26 44.62 -0.29
N ILE A 736 -20.20 44.63 1.04
CA ILE A 736 -20.41 45.83 1.85
C ILE A 736 -19.43 46.94 1.40
N ALA A 737 -19.99 48.04 0.92
CA ALA A 737 -19.27 49.24 0.48
C ALA A 737 -19.63 50.45 1.35
N GLN A 738 -20.89 50.53 1.80
CA GLN A 738 -21.38 51.58 2.70
C GLN A 738 -21.62 51.00 4.08
N PHE A 739 -20.74 51.35 5.02
CA PHE A 739 -20.83 50.92 6.41
C PHE A 739 -20.63 52.12 7.33
N THR A 740 -21.57 52.36 8.25
CA THR A 740 -21.46 53.40 9.26
C THR A 740 -20.88 52.80 10.54
N PHE A 741 -19.62 53.12 10.84
CA PHE A 741 -18.98 52.70 12.07
C PHE A 741 -19.54 53.49 13.25
N ALA A 742 -20.05 52.76 14.26
CA ALA A 742 -20.63 53.35 15.45
C ALA A 742 -19.57 54.15 16.24
N PRO A 743 -19.91 55.34 16.80
CA PRO A 743 -19.04 56.04 17.73
C PRO A 743 -18.70 55.24 19.00
N THR A 744 -19.48 54.20 19.29
CA THR A 744 -19.31 53.28 20.43
C THR A 744 -18.51 52.02 20.10
N LEU A 745 -18.03 51.86 18.86
CA LEU A 745 -17.29 50.68 18.43
C LEU A 745 -15.96 50.54 19.19
N SER A 746 -15.78 49.44 19.91
CA SER A 746 -14.60 49.16 20.71
C SER A 746 -13.73 48.04 20.14
N ILE A 747 -14.34 47.06 19.44
CA ILE A 747 -13.64 45.85 18.98
C ILE A 747 -14.05 45.51 17.54
N VAL A 748 -13.07 45.29 16.67
CA VAL A 748 -13.24 44.63 15.37
C VAL A 748 -12.40 43.35 15.41
N LYS A 749 -13.01 42.18 15.26
CA LYS A 749 -12.32 40.88 15.36
C LYS A 749 -11.73 40.41 14.02
N ASP A 750 -11.06 39.26 14.06
CA ASP A 750 -10.31 38.66 12.95
C ASP A 750 -11.16 38.50 11.70
N ASN A 751 -10.61 38.90 10.54
CA ASN A 751 -11.26 38.80 9.23
C ASN A 751 -12.66 39.43 9.11
N ALA A 752 -13.07 40.29 10.06
CA ALA A 752 -14.42 40.84 10.15
C ALA A 752 -14.94 41.47 8.84
N PHE A 753 -14.10 42.20 8.11
CA PHE A 753 -14.39 42.83 6.82
C PHE A 753 -13.52 42.31 5.68
N ASN A 754 -12.87 41.15 5.84
CA ASN A 754 -11.96 40.64 4.81
C ASN A 754 -12.71 40.44 3.47
N SER A 755 -12.10 40.86 2.37
CA SER A 755 -12.65 40.80 1.01
C SER A 755 -13.93 41.62 0.77
N THR A 756 -14.18 42.64 1.60
CA THR A 756 -15.30 43.59 1.40
C THR A 756 -14.96 44.73 0.43
N LYS A 757 -15.92 45.62 0.15
CA LYS A 757 -15.79 46.77 -0.76
C LYS A 757 -15.74 48.12 -0.03
N ILE A 758 -15.48 48.13 1.28
CA ILE A 758 -15.38 49.34 2.09
C ILE A 758 -14.27 50.24 1.54
N GLN A 759 -14.58 51.54 1.39
CA GLN A 759 -13.66 52.51 0.78
C GLN A 759 -12.85 53.31 1.80
N SER A 760 -13.43 53.54 2.97
CA SER A 760 -12.77 54.25 4.05
C SER A 760 -13.14 53.67 5.41
N PHE A 761 -12.19 53.76 6.34
CA PHE A 761 -12.41 53.46 7.75
C PHE A 761 -11.85 54.60 8.59
N SER A 762 -12.69 55.16 9.47
CA SER A 762 -12.28 56.15 10.46
C SER A 762 -12.46 55.54 11.84
N CYS A 763 -11.35 55.38 12.57
CA CYS A 763 -11.33 54.77 13.90
C CYS A 763 -12.10 55.64 14.89
N PRO A 764 -13.20 55.13 15.50
CA PRO A 764 -13.86 55.81 16.60
C PRO A 764 -12.94 55.89 17.83
N GLU A 765 -13.02 56.95 18.65
CA GLU A 765 -12.16 57.12 19.84
C GLU A 765 -12.25 55.94 20.82
N THR A 766 -13.38 55.22 20.83
CA THR A 766 -13.63 54.05 21.68
C THR A 766 -12.92 52.78 21.22
N LEU A 767 -12.35 52.74 20.01
CA LEU A 767 -11.75 51.54 19.42
C LEU A 767 -10.46 51.14 20.15
N VAL A 768 -10.43 49.93 20.70
CA VAL A 768 -9.30 49.36 21.45
C VAL A 768 -8.64 48.16 20.77
N TYR A 769 -9.34 47.48 19.85
CA TYR A 769 -8.85 46.24 19.24
C TYR A 769 -9.26 46.10 17.77
N ILE A 770 -8.29 45.74 16.92
CA ILE A 770 -8.49 45.30 15.53
C ILE A 770 -7.79 43.94 15.36
N GLY A 771 -8.58 42.92 15.04
CA GLY A 771 -8.13 41.55 14.86
C GLY A 771 -7.31 41.32 13.59
N VAL A 772 -6.67 40.15 13.52
CA VAL A 772 -5.82 39.73 12.40
C VAL A 772 -6.65 39.71 11.11
N GLY A 773 -6.13 40.35 10.06
CA GLY A 773 -6.76 40.35 8.75
C GLY A 773 -8.16 41.00 8.71
N ALA A 774 -8.55 41.78 9.72
CA ALA A 774 -9.89 42.39 9.81
C ALA A 774 -10.31 43.14 8.53
N PHE A 775 -9.36 43.76 7.82
CA PHE A 775 -9.59 44.44 6.54
C PHE A 775 -8.72 43.86 5.40
N ALA A 776 -8.26 42.61 5.52
CA ALA A 776 -7.47 41.96 4.47
C ALA A 776 -8.28 41.87 3.16
N ASN A 777 -7.62 41.97 2.00
CA ASN A 777 -8.25 41.91 0.68
C ASN A 777 -9.39 42.93 0.43
N CYS A 778 -9.51 43.98 1.24
CA CYS A 778 -10.40 45.12 0.99
C CYS A 778 -9.82 46.01 -0.12
N ILE A 779 -9.80 45.54 -1.36
CA ILE A 779 -9.13 46.19 -2.51
C ILE A 779 -9.64 47.60 -2.85
N LYS A 780 -10.76 48.03 -2.25
CA LYS A 780 -11.34 49.38 -2.43
C LYS A 780 -11.01 50.33 -1.28
N LEU A 781 -10.40 49.85 -0.20
CA LEU A 781 -10.05 50.66 0.97
C LEU A 781 -8.89 51.59 0.63
N THR A 782 -9.19 52.87 0.42
CA THR A 782 -8.19 53.90 0.07
C THR A 782 -7.85 54.84 1.22
N SER A 783 -8.62 54.81 2.31
CA SER A 783 -8.44 55.69 3.46
C SER A 783 -8.62 54.95 4.77
N PHE A 784 -7.64 55.09 5.67
CA PHE A 784 -7.69 54.62 7.04
C PHE A 784 -7.26 55.78 7.94
N THR A 785 -8.18 56.31 8.76
CA THR A 785 -7.92 57.47 9.63
C THR A 785 -7.99 57.07 11.10
N TYR A 786 -6.97 57.46 11.88
CA TYR A 786 -6.91 57.27 13.33
C TYR A 786 -6.52 58.59 14.03
N ASN A 787 -6.92 58.74 15.29
CA ASN A 787 -6.63 59.87 16.17
C ASN A 787 -5.57 59.46 17.22
N GLU A 788 -4.74 60.41 17.68
CA GLU A 788 -3.80 60.23 18.78
C GLU A 788 -4.46 59.75 20.09
N ASN A 789 -5.75 60.00 20.28
CA ASN A 789 -6.52 59.52 21.42
C ASN A 789 -6.93 58.03 21.34
N ASN A 790 -6.73 57.36 20.19
CA ASN A 790 -7.08 55.94 20.04
C ASN A 790 -6.14 55.03 20.83
N LYS A 791 -6.70 54.24 21.76
CA LYS A 791 -5.94 53.28 22.59
C LYS A 791 -5.89 51.88 21.98
N ILE A 792 -5.54 51.76 20.69
CA ILE A 792 -5.51 50.48 19.99
C ILE A 792 -4.32 49.65 20.51
N THR A 793 -4.59 48.53 21.19
CA THR A 793 -3.57 47.73 21.88
C THR A 793 -2.88 46.70 20.97
N ALA A 794 -3.45 46.42 19.79
CA ALA A 794 -2.84 45.57 18.77
C ALA A 794 -3.38 45.91 17.37
N ILE A 795 -2.48 46.04 16.40
CA ILE A 795 -2.76 45.96 14.96
C ILE A 795 -1.87 44.82 14.45
N LEU A 796 -2.40 43.61 14.35
CA LEU A 796 -1.64 42.47 13.84
C LEU A 796 -1.63 42.52 12.30
N GLN A 797 -0.47 42.25 11.70
CA GLN A 797 -0.16 42.40 10.27
C GLN A 797 -1.29 41.92 9.34
N GLY A 798 -1.61 42.72 8.31
CA GLY A 798 -2.59 42.35 7.28
C GLY A 798 -3.11 43.47 6.38
N VAL A 799 -2.59 44.70 6.50
CA VAL A 799 -2.90 45.81 5.58
C VAL A 799 -1.67 46.13 4.74
N TRP A 800 -1.31 45.27 3.79
CA TRP A 800 -0.42 45.60 2.66
C TRP A 800 -0.85 44.81 1.43
#